data_AF-A0A847WD65-F1
#
_entry.id   AF-A0A847WD65-F1
#
_cell.length_a   1.000
_cell.length_b   1.000
_cell.length_c   1.000
_cell.angle_alpha   90.00
_cell.angle_beta   90.00
_cell.angle_gamma   90.00
#
_symmetry.space_group_name_H-M   'P 1'
#
loop_
_entity.id
_entity.type
_entity.pdbx_description
1 polymer ?
#
loop_
_entity_poly.entity_id
_entity_poly.type
_entity_poly.pdbx_seq_one_letter_code
_entity_poly.pdbx_strand_id
1 'polypeptide(L)'
;MTASTKKRILSALLAFFCIFGLMKLPLSTARAEYDTSKADELYRLGLFKGSDTGYNLEGAADRNQAAVMLIRLLGKEEKAKAQYNAGALKCPFTDVPDWAKAQVTWLYEANYINGNSASTYGGSSRVTAQQYTAMTLRALGYTEATGSYTYAGALDFGVKIGLMTEAQKSRYQESFLRGDMVDISYNALYIKMYDSDLTLYQQLERNGVFSIKQQTPAVLKPLSISLKYQGGGAVSKWFVEPATACQPVVIDLDKDGKLEIVYTTLSVYSLDATTGEVKWKTRIGTDRSMDYESTKPFGFTSTKMHVADIDSDGKYEIITAHSNGETVTGLVCVYDSEGYFKKGWPMPMKGPVKALSVFDLDNDGQSEIIVGLGIGSTEPSLYVFEPDGSLRKGWPRPATNSIYADGIDAVDLDGNGTLELIVPVDTEHLCAFEEDGSPALASNPMYEDLTWNGLPLCETWDFEKKCIDWAKTHGGEAWAASDVILGSTRQWQNCYMGTIGGVSADDLDGDGVKELAVTGMMVDGSIVMRADTTSFKSSVRYFTCFVLNLDRTRYVNTEQGFDWTNVPTDNGTALLMDPRLLSYNDNTPITEDLDGDGFKEIIFSACDGRVHCFKLDGTEHGAWPYSLSTRSDPVAEYATKPVAADLNGDGKKEIIFASYTQKDQMAQRGGLYVLDCEGRLLAYEVIPTKWGEGDYAPNGCSAQPAVADVDGDGKLEIVLSSLFNGVMVYDVDF
;
A
#
# COMPACT_ATOMS: atom_id res chain seq x y z
N MET A 1 22.24 -25.45 51.03
CA MET A 1 22.53 -26.63 50.16
C MET A 1 24.03 -26.92 50.19
N THR A 2 24.41 -28.15 50.51
CA THR A 2 25.80 -28.58 50.74
C THR A 2 26.56 -28.85 49.44
N ALA A 3 27.88 -28.73 49.47
CA ALA A 3 28.77 -28.90 48.31
C ALA A 3 28.64 -30.27 47.59
N SER A 4 28.06 -31.28 48.25
CA SER A 4 27.76 -32.58 47.63
C SER A 4 26.58 -32.55 46.66
N THR A 5 25.65 -31.61 46.82
CA THR A 5 24.46 -31.49 45.95
C THR A 5 24.81 -30.82 44.62
N LYS A 6 25.75 -29.86 44.62
CA LYS A 6 26.26 -29.21 43.40
C LYS A 6 27.05 -30.17 42.50
N LYS A 7 27.78 -31.14 43.06
CA LYS A 7 28.52 -32.14 42.26
C LYS A 7 27.61 -33.17 41.59
N ARG A 8 26.47 -33.53 42.20
CA ARG A 8 25.53 -34.49 41.60
C ARG A 8 24.73 -33.88 40.44
N ILE A 9 24.42 -32.59 40.49
CA ILE A 9 23.72 -31.89 39.40
C ILE A 9 24.67 -31.63 38.22
N LEU A 10 25.95 -31.30 38.48
CA LEU A 10 26.95 -31.11 37.42
C LEU A 10 27.33 -32.43 36.73
N SER A 11 27.39 -33.55 37.47
CA SER A 11 27.65 -34.87 36.88
C SER A 11 26.45 -35.44 36.11
N ALA A 12 25.22 -35.06 36.47
CA ALA A 12 24.03 -35.41 35.69
C ALA A 12 23.93 -34.58 34.39
N LEU A 13 24.30 -33.30 34.44
CA LEU A 13 24.34 -32.43 33.25
C LEU A 13 25.48 -32.79 32.28
N LEU A 14 26.64 -33.22 32.76
CA LEU A 14 27.71 -33.74 31.89
C LEU A 14 27.41 -35.13 31.31
N ALA A 15 26.69 -36.00 32.04
CA ALA A 15 26.27 -37.29 31.50
C ALA A 15 25.15 -37.16 30.44
N PHE A 16 24.32 -36.11 30.53
CA PHE A 16 23.31 -35.80 29.50
C PHE A 16 23.93 -35.22 28.22
N PHE A 17 25.05 -34.50 28.33
CA PHE A 17 25.80 -33.98 27.17
C PHE A 17 26.71 -35.00 26.49
N CYS A 18 27.12 -36.07 27.18
CA CYS A 18 28.05 -37.07 26.61
C CYS A 18 27.37 -38.29 25.95
N ILE A 19 26.03 -38.40 25.96
CA ILE A 19 25.30 -39.52 25.30
C ILE A 19 24.71 -39.11 23.93
N PHE A 20 24.67 -37.82 23.58
CA PHE A 20 24.29 -37.36 22.23
C PHE A 20 25.47 -37.19 21.25
N GLY A 21 26.69 -37.48 21.69
CA GLY A 21 27.86 -37.52 20.81
C GLY A 21 28.26 -38.96 20.53
N LEU A 22 27.62 -39.61 19.54
CA LEU A 22 28.06 -40.80 18.77
C LEU A 22 26.89 -41.68 18.26
N MET A 23 25.79 -41.07 17.80
CA MET A 23 24.98 -41.70 16.75
C MET A 23 25.12 -40.86 15.49
N LYS A 24 25.99 -41.31 14.57
CA LYS A 24 25.90 -40.91 13.17
C LYS A 24 24.63 -41.54 12.61
N LEU A 25 23.51 -40.85 12.77
CA LEU A 25 22.40 -41.00 11.84
C LEU A 25 22.94 -40.55 10.47
N PRO A 26 22.66 -41.27 9.37
CA PRO A 26 22.92 -40.72 8.06
C PRO A 26 22.06 -39.45 7.97
N LEU A 27 22.69 -38.26 7.96
CA LEU A 27 22.05 -37.10 7.38
C LEU A 27 21.75 -37.50 5.94
N SER A 28 20.48 -37.78 5.61
CA SER A 28 20.06 -37.45 4.27
C SER A 28 20.20 -35.93 4.19
N THR A 29 21.11 -35.47 3.34
CA THR A 29 21.05 -34.11 2.82
C THR A 29 19.82 -34.03 1.91
N ALA A 30 18.64 -34.03 2.50
CA ALA A 30 17.45 -33.57 1.81
C ALA A 30 17.67 -32.07 1.61
N ARG A 31 17.77 -31.64 0.36
CA ARG A 31 17.79 -30.23 -0.01
C ARG A 31 16.48 -29.63 0.53
N ALA A 32 16.51 -28.43 1.11
CA ALA A 32 15.29 -27.71 1.44
C ALA A 32 14.40 -27.66 0.18
N GLU A 33 13.10 -27.88 0.36
CA GLU A 33 12.12 -27.82 -0.71
C GLU A 33 12.27 -26.47 -1.43
N TYR A 34 12.29 -26.46 -2.75
CA TYR A 34 12.44 -25.20 -3.49
C TYR A 34 11.20 -24.33 -3.28
N ASP A 35 11.42 -23.11 -2.81
CA ASP A 35 10.43 -22.05 -2.90
C ASP A 35 10.02 -21.85 -4.38
N THR A 36 8.74 -22.05 -4.68
CA THR A 36 8.20 -21.96 -6.04
C THR A 36 7.87 -20.54 -6.45
N SER A 37 7.90 -19.57 -5.54
CA SER A 37 7.47 -18.17 -5.75
C SER A 37 8.01 -17.55 -7.05
N LYS A 38 9.30 -17.71 -7.32
CA LYS A 38 9.96 -17.20 -8.54
C LYS A 38 9.57 -17.97 -9.81
N ALA A 39 9.33 -19.28 -9.69
CA ALA A 39 8.86 -20.10 -10.80
C ALA A 39 7.42 -19.73 -11.17
N ASP A 40 6.59 -19.51 -10.15
CA ASP A 40 5.20 -19.07 -10.27
C ASP A 40 5.14 -17.70 -10.94
N GLU A 41 5.98 -16.74 -10.54
CA GLU A 41 6.03 -15.43 -11.17
C GLU A 41 6.42 -15.50 -12.66
N LEU A 42 7.47 -16.25 -12.99
CA LEU A 42 7.86 -16.41 -14.39
C LEU A 42 6.78 -17.14 -15.20
N TYR A 43 6.05 -18.07 -14.59
CA TYR A 43 4.91 -18.74 -15.22
C TYR A 43 3.77 -17.77 -15.47
N ARG A 44 3.44 -16.94 -14.47
CA ARG A 44 2.41 -15.89 -14.49
C ARG A 44 2.64 -14.88 -15.62
N LEU A 45 3.91 -14.49 -15.84
CA LEU A 45 4.32 -13.61 -16.93
C LEU A 45 4.38 -14.30 -18.31
N GLY A 46 4.09 -15.60 -18.39
CA GLY A 46 4.22 -16.41 -19.62
C GLY A 46 5.67 -16.69 -20.04
N LEU A 47 6.64 -16.41 -19.15
CA LEU A 47 8.08 -16.51 -19.37
C LEU A 47 8.67 -17.85 -18.93
N PHE A 48 7.90 -18.68 -18.25
CA PHE A 48 8.26 -20.03 -17.85
C PHE A 48 7.06 -20.96 -18.00
N LYS A 49 7.30 -22.25 -18.19
CA LYS A 49 6.21 -23.25 -18.32
C LYS A 49 6.53 -24.45 -17.43
N GLY A 50 5.56 -24.84 -16.63
CA GLY A 50 5.57 -26.10 -15.88
C GLY A 50 5.10 -27.30 -16.70
N SER A 51 4.86 -28.39 -16.00
CA SER A 51 4.14 -29.57 -16.48
C SER A 51 2.86 -29.75 -15.65
N ASP A 52 2.01 -30.70 -16.03
CA ASP A 52 0.81 -31.07 -15.25
C ASP A 52 1.12 -31.56 -13.82
N THR A 53 2.40 -31.77 -13.49
CA THR A 53 2.91 -32.22 -12.19
C THR A 53 3.86 -31.21 -11.51
N GLY A 54 3.84 -29.94 -11.95
CA GLY A 54 4.70 -28.87 -11.41
C GLY A 54 5.95 -28.58 -12.26
N TYR A 55 6.91 -27.82 -11.72
CA TYR A 55 8.05 -27.26 -12.46
C TYR A 55 9.30 -28.17 -12.55
N ASN A 56 9.37 -29.21 -11.71
CA ASN A 56 10.55 -30.08 -11.55
C ASN A 56 11.83 -29.27 -11.23
N LEU A 57 11.77 -28.43 -10.19
CA LEU A 57 12.86 -27.53 -9.78
C LEU A 57 14.11 -28.28 -9.27
N GLU A 58 13.90 -29.49 -8.73
CA GLU A 58 14.97 -30.38 -8.27
C GLU A 58 15.65 -31.16 -9.41
N GLY A 59 15.11 -31.08 -10.63
CA GLY A 59 15.66 -31.75 -11.80
C GLY A 59 16.90 -31.04 -12.35
N ALA A 60 17.91 -31.82 -12.75
CA ALA A 60 18.99 -31.31 -13.58
C ALA A 60 18.48 -31.00 -15.00
N ALA A 61 18.96 -29.92 -15.60
CA ALA A 61 18.61 -29.54 -16.97
C ALA A 61 19.75 -29.78 -17.95
N ASP A 62 19.41 -30.04 -19.21
CA ASP A 62 20.37 -30.05 -20.32
C ASP A 62 20.45 -28.67 -21.02
N ARG A 63 21.42 -28.51 -21.90
CA ARG A 63 21.63 -27.25 -22.64
C ARG A 63 20.51 -26.92 -23.63
N ASN A 64 19.73 -27.91 -24.08
CA ASN A 64 18.53 -27.65 -24.89
C ASN A 64 17.42 -27.03 -24.03
N GLN A 65 17.19 -27.57 -22.83
CA GLN A 65 16.22 -27.05 -21.87
C GLN A 65 16.62 -25.65 -21.39
N ALA A 66 17.91 -25.40 -21.19
CA ALA A 66 18.43 -24.07 -20.87
C ALA A 66 18.16 -23.03 -21.97
N ALA A 67 18.36 -23.40 -23.23
CA ALA A 67 18.02 -22.55 -24.37
C ALA A 67 16.50 -22.27 -24.43
N VAL A 68 15.66 -23.28 -24.19
CA VAL A 68 14.20 -23.10 -24.14
C VAL A 68 13.78 -22.17 -23.00
N MET A 69 14.39 -22.28 -21.82
CA MET A 69 14.07 -21.40 -20.70
C MET A 69 14.47 -19.95 -21.00
N LEU A 70 15.67 -19.73 -21.54
CA LEU A 70 16.13 -18.38 -21.87
C LEU A 70 15.27 -17.69 -22.95
N ILE A 71 14.87 -18.42 -24.00
CA ILE A 71 14.06 -17.78 -25.06
C ILE A 71 12.64 -17.44 -24.57
N ARG A 72 12.13 -18.18 -23.58
CA ARG A 72 10.85 -17.88 -22.93
C ARG A 72 10.98 -16.68 -22.01
N LEU A 73 12.07 -16.57 -21.23
CA LEU A 73 12.40 -15.37 -20.47
C LEU A 73 12.41 -14.11 -21.35
N LEU A 74 12.85 -14.24 -22.61
CA LEU A 74 12.86 -13.13 -23.58
C LEU A 74 11.52 -12.88 -24.29
N GLY A 75 10.50 -13.69 -24.05
CA GLY A 75 9.22 -13.61 -24.76
C GLY A 75 9.32 -13.89 -26.27
N LYS A 76 10.35 -14.62 -26.72
CA LYS A 76 10.63 -14.84 -28.16
C LYS A 76 10.35 -16.25 -28.65
N GLU A 77 9.83 -17.15 -27.81
CA GLU A 77 9.60 -18.56 -28.19
C GLU A 77 8.73 -18.69 -29.46
N GLU A 78 7.60 -17.99 -29.52
CA GLU A 78 6.68 -18.08 -30.66
C GLU A 78 7.24 -17.39 -31.91
N LYS A 79 7.95 -16.26 -31.74
CA LYS A 79 8.66 -15.59 -32.85
C LYS A 79 9.71 -16.52 -33.47
N ALA A 80 10.48 -17.22 -32.64
CA ALA A 80 11.50 -18.17 -33.09
C ALA A 80 10.88 -19.34 -33.85
N LYS A 81 9.80 -19.93 -33.33
CA LYS A 81 9.06 -21.00 -34.02
C LYS A 81 8.51 -20.53 -35.37
N ALA A 82 7.90 -19.35 -35.43
CA ALA A 82 7.36 -18.79 -36.67
C ALA A 82 8.46 -18.57 -37.73
N GLN A 83 9.58 -17.97 -37.34
CA GLN A 83 10.72 -17.74 -38.25
C GLN A 83 11.35 -19.05 -38.74
N TYR A 84 11.48 -20.05 -37.86
CA TYR A 84 12.00 -21.36 -38.22
C TYR A 84 11.08 -22.11 -39.18
N ASN A 85 9.77 -22.14 -38.89
CA ASN A 85 8.77 -22.81 -39.73
C ASN A 85 8.62 -22.15 -41.11
N ALA A 86 8.84 -20.83 -41.20
CA ALA A 86 8.89 -20.10 -42.47
C ALA A 86 10.19 -20.32 -43.26
N GLY A 87 11.16 -21.07 -42.73
CA GLY A 87 12.46 -21.30 -43.35
C GLY A 87 13.44 -20.13 -43.28
N ALA A 88 13.11 -19.08 -42.51
CA ALA A 88 13.96 -17.90 -42.33
C ALA A 88 15.14 -18.17 -41.38
N LEU A 89 15.03 -19.17 -40.49
CA LEU A 89 16.11 -19.66 -39.65
C LEU A 89 16.50 -21.07 -40.10
N LYS A 90 17.81 -21.34 -40.19
CA LYS A 90 18.34 -22.66 -40.52
C LYS A 90 19.27 -23.12 -39.42
N CYS A 91 18.90 -24.21 -38.74
CA CYS A 91 19.72 -24.75 -37.67
C CYS A 91 21.05 -25.27 -38.25
N PRO A 92 22.22 -24.74 -37.84
CA PRO A 92 23.50 -25.27 -38.29
C PRO A 92 23.88 -26.56 -37.54
N PHE A 93 23.20 -26.87 -36.44
CA PHE A 93 23.55 -27.95 -35.54
C PHE A 93 22.83 -29.25 -35.88
N THR A 94 23.61 -30.33 -35.96
CA THR A 94 23.13 -31.67 -36.32
C THR A 94 22.57 -32.46 -35.13
N ASP A 95 22.90 -32.03 -33.91
CA ASP A 95 22.64 -32.73 -32.65
C ASP A 95 21.55 -32.07 -31.78
N VAL A 96 20.80 -31.09 -32.32
CA VAL A 96 19.67 -30.45 -31.64
C VAL A 96 18.38 -31.19 -31.98
N PRO A 97 17.60 -31.67 -31.00
CA PRO A 97 16.35 -32.36 -31.25
C PRO A 97 15.27 -31.40 -31.77
N ASP A 98 14.30 -31.91 -32.54
CA ASP A 98 13.31 -31.08 -33.24
C ASP A 98 12.55 -30.10 -32.33
N TRP A 99 12.23 -30.51 -31.10
CA TRP A 99 11.51 -29.67 -30.13
C TRP A 99 12.30 -28.43 -29.65
N ALA A 100 13.63 -28.43 -29.80
CA ALA A 100 14.52 -27.33 -29.41
C ALA A 100 15.13 -26.57 -30.59
N LYS A 101 14.98 -27.07 -31.83
CA LYS A 101 15.68 -26.53 -33.01
C LYS A 101 15.38 -25.05 -33.24
N ALA A 102 14.12 -24.64 -33.14
CA ALA A 102 13.75 -23.24 -33.35
C ALA A 102 14.39 -22.31 -32.31
N GLN A 103 14.32 -22.70 -31.04
CA GLN A 103 14.81 -21.93 -29.90
C GLN A 103 16.34 -21.80 -29.91
N VAL A 104 17.04 -22.93 -30.09
CA VAL A 104 18.50 -22.96 -30.18
C VAL A 104 18.99 -22.16 -31.39
N THR A 105 18.37 -22.32 -32.56
CA THR A 105 18.79 -21.57 -33.75
C THR A 105 18.61 -20.07 -33.58
N TRP A 106 17.47 -19.64 -33.01
CA TRP A 106 17.21 -18.22 -32.80
C TRP A 106 18.21 -17.58 -31.82
N LEU A 107 18.47 -18.25 -30.69
CA LEU A 107 19.43 -17.75 -29.70
C LEU A 107 20.87 -17.74 -30.24
N TYR A 108 21.21 -18.67 -31.14
CA TYR A 108 22.51 -18.72 -31.80
C TYR A 108 22.70 -17.55 -32.77
N GLU A 109 21.72 -17.28 -33.64
CA GLU A 109 21.74 -16.12 -34.55
C GLU A 109 21.75 -14.78 -33.79
N ALA A 110 21.12 -14.73 -32.61
CA ALA A 110 21.15 -13.58 -31.72
C ALA A 110 22.46 -13.43 -30.92
N ASN A 111 23.42 -14.35 -31.08
CA ASN A 111 24.68 -14.42 -30.33
C ASN A 111 24.53 -14.56 -28.79
N TYR A 112 23.42 -15.13 -28.32
CA TYR A 112 23.20 -15.38 -26.89
C TYR A 112 23.78 -16.72 -26.44
N ILE A 113 23.90 -17.69 -27.36
CA ILE A 113 24.48 -19.01 -27.12
C ILE A 113 25.55 -19.35 -28.16
N ASN A 114 26.45 -20.29 -27.81
CA ASN A 114 27.48 -20.81 -28.70
C ASN A 114 27.34 -22.33 -28.87
N GLY A 115 27.67 -22.84 -30.07
CA GLY A 115 27.88 -24.26 -30.31
C GLY A 115 29.24 -24.76 -29.80
N ASN A 116 29.37 -26.06 -29.60
CA ASN A 116 30.68 -26.69 -29.35
C ASN A 116 31.55 -26.70 -30.61
N SER A 117 30.93 -26.67 -31.79
CA SER A 117 31.58 -26.50 -33.09
C SER A 117 30.63 -25.81 -34.07
N ALA A 118 31.07 -25.59 -35.31
CA ALA A 118 30.23 -25.03 -36.38
C ALA A 118 28.99 -25.89 -36.70
N SER A 119 28.96 -27.18 -36.36
CA SER A 119 27.86 -28.10 -36.69
C SER A 119 27.32 -28.92 -35.51
N THR A 120 27.80 -28.66 -34.30
CA THR A 120 27.34 -29.34 -33.07
C THR A 120 27.11 -28.37 -31.93
N TYR A 121 25.93 -28.39 -31.33
CA TYR A 121 25.57 -27.56 -30.17
C TYR A 121 26.04 -28.18 -28.84
N GLY A 122 25.95 -29.49 -28.69
CA GLY A 122 26.17 -30.21 -27.42
C GLY A 122 24.95 -30.21 -26.50
N GLY A 123 23.74 -30.12 -27.08
CA GLY A 123 22.50 -29.83 -26.38
C GLY A 123 22.09 -30.81 -25.26
N SER A 124 22.43 -32.10 -25.39
CA SER A 124 22.11 -33.13 -24.38
C SER A 124 23.06 -33.13 -23.18
N SER A 125 24.11 -32.28 -23.19
CA SER A 125 25.00 -32.15 -22.03
C SER A 125 24.29 -31.37 -20.92
N ARG A 126 24.57 -31.72 -19.66
CA ARG A 126 24.10 -30.94 -18.51
C ARG A 126 24.56 -29.49 -18.63
N VAL A 127 23.64 -28.56 -18.38
CA VAL A 127 24.00 -27.14 -18.33
C VAL A 127 24.69 -26.85 -16.99
N THR A 128 25.71 -25.98 -17.03
CA THR A 128 26.41 -25.51 -15.83
C THR A 128 25.95 -24.11 -15.45
N ALA A 129 26.13 -23.74 -14.17
CA ALA A 129 25.82 -22.40 -13.67
C ALA A 129 26.51 -21.30 -14.48
N GLN A 130 27.79 -21.51 -14.82
CA GLN A 130 28.58 -20.58 -15.63
C GLN A 130 28.01 -20.41 -17.03
N GLN A 131 27.59 -21.51 -17.69
CA GLN A 131 26.98 -21.44 -19.01
C GLN A 131 25.67 -20.67 -18.99
N TYR A 132 24.77 -21.00 -18.05
CA TYR A 132 23.46 -20.35 -17.99
C TYR A 132 23.58 -18.86 -17.63
N THR A 133 24.43 -18.52 -16.65
CA THR A 133 24.70 -17.12 -16.29
C THR A 133 25.26 -16.34 -17.47
N ALA A 134 26.23 -16.88 -18.20
CA ALA A 134 26.77 -16.22 -19.38
C ALA A 134 25.72 -16.03 -20.49
N MET A 135 24.81 -16.99 -20.68
CA MET A 135 23.70 -16.84 -21.63
C MET A 135 22.74 -15.71 -21.23
N THR A 136 22.36 -15.65 -19.95
CA THR A 136 21.49 -14.59 -19.40
C THR A 136 22.16 -13.21 -19.48
N LEU A 137 23.45 -13.11 -19.16
CA LEU A 137 24.21 -11.86 -19.28
C LEU A 137 24.25 -11.34 -20.72
N ARG A 138 24.49 -12.21 -21.70
CA ARG A 138 24.46 -11.82 -23.13
C ARG A 138 23.08 -11.33 -23.55
N ALA A 139 22.03 -11.97 -23.06
CA ALA A 139 20.65 -11.56 -23.32
C ALA A 139 20.32 -10.18 -22.71
N LEU A 140 20.94 -9.82 -21.59
CA LEU A 140 20.87 -8.48 -20.97
C LEU A 140 21.78 -7.44 -21.66
N GLY A 141 22.58 -7.85 -22.65
CA GLY A 141 23.51 -6.97 -23.38
C GLY A 141 24.92 -6.89 -22.78
N TYR A 142 25.16 -7.49 -21.62
CA TYR A 142 26.50 -7.60 -21.05
C TYR A 142 27.26 -8.70 -21.78
N THR A 143 28.40 -8.37 -22.40
CA THR A 143 29.19 -9.33 -23.18
C THR A 143 30.68 -9.13 -22.97
N GLU A 144 31.48 -10.10 -23.44
CA GLU A 144 32.93 -9.96 -23.50
C GLU A 144 33.34 -8.88 -24.52
N ALA A 145 32.54 -8.68 -25.58
CA ALA A 145 32.78 -7.67 -26.60
C ALA A 145 32.53 -6.24 -26.10
N THR A 146 31.61 -6.06 -25.15
CA THR A 146 31.37 -4.78 -24.45
C THR A 146 32.38 -4.55 -23.31
N GLY A 147 33.29 -5.49 -23.05
CA GLY A 147 34.24 -5.42 -21.95
C GLY A 147 33.61 -5.56 -20.55
N SER A 148 32.36 -6.04 -20.47
CA SER A 148 31.61 -6.11 -19.21
C SER A 148 32.15 -7.20 -18.27
N TYR A 149 32.48 -8.37 -18.81
CA TYR A 149 33.07 -9.50 -18.08
C TYR A 149 33.82 -10.43 -19.05
N THR A 150 34.55 -11.42 -18.52
CA THR A 150 35.09 -12.55 -19.31
C THR A 150 34.30 -13.80 -19.00
N TYR A 151 34.21 -14.79 -19.91
CA TYR A 151 33.46 -16.02 -19.62
C TYR A 151 33.86 -16.68 -18.28
N ALA A 152 35.16 -16.66 -17.94
CA ALA A 152 35.68 -17.15 -16.66
C ALA A 152 35.09 -16.39 -15.44
N GLY A 153 34.87 -15.09 -15.56
CA GLY A 153 34.30 -14.22 -14.52
C GLY A 153 32.78 -14.05 -14.59
N ALA A 154 32.04 -14.87 -15.35
CA ALA A 154 30.60 -14.70 -15.53
C ALA A 154 29.81 -14.78 -14.22
N LEU A 155 30.18 -15.70 -13.32
CA LEU A 155 29.52 -15.85 -12.02
C LEU A 155 29.84 -14.67 -11.08
N ASP A 156 31.10 -14.21 -11.05
CA ASP A 156 31.51 -13.05 -10.26
C ASP A 156 30.77 -11.78 -10.70
N PHE A 157 30.66 -11.60 -12.02
CA PHE A 157 29.90 -10.48 -12.58
C PHE A 157 28.40 -10.62 -12.30
N GLY A 158 27.86 -11.84 -12.36
CA GLY A 158 26.48 -12.14 -11.98
C GLY A 158 26.18 -11.75 -10.53
N VAL A 159 27.11 -12.01 -9.60
CA VAL A 159 26.98 -11.54 -8.20
C VAL A 159 27.03 -10.01 -8.14
N LYS A 160 28.00 -9.39 -8.81
CA LYS A 160 28.17 -7.93 -8.81
C LYS A 160 26.92 -7.17 -9.25
N ILE A 161 26.17 -7.70 -10.21
CA ILE A 161 24.98 -7.03 -10.75
C ILE A 161 23.66 -7.53 -10.14
N GLY A 162 23.69 -8.46 -9.18
CA GLY A 162 22.49 -8.95 -8.51
C GLY A 162 21.76 -10.11 -9.19
N LEU A 163 22.37 -10.83 -10.14
CA LEU A 163 21.77 -12.07 -10.67
C LEU A 163 21.75 -13.21 -9.66
N MET A 164 22.66 -13.20 -8.68
CA MET A 164 22.72 -14.17 -7.58
C MET A 164 23.55 -13.63 -6.41
N THR A 165 23.43 -14.23 -5.23
CA THR A 165 24.29 -13.95 -4.07
C THR A 165 25.59 -14.77 -4.09
N GLU A 166 26.57 -14.42 -3.27
CA GLU A 166 27.82 -15.19 -3.15
C GLU A 166 27.57 -16.61 -2.58
N ALA A 167 26.58 -16.76 -1.70
CA ALA A 167 26.14 -18.05 -1.19
C ALA A 167 25.50 -18.90 -2.31
N GLN A 168 24.65 -18.29 -3.14
CA GLN A 168 24.05 -18.95 -4.30
C GLN A 168 25.11 -19.35 -5.33
N LYS A 169 26.08 -18.48 -5.63
CA LYS A 169 27.21 -18.81 -6.52
C LYS A 169 27.97 -20.04 -6.05
N SER A 170 28.31 -20.13 -4.77
CA SER A 170 28.99 -21.29 -4.19
C SER A 170 28.16 -22.58 -4.34
N ARG A 171 26.86 -22.51 -4.01
CA ARG A 171 25.90 -23.61 -4.19
C ARG A 171 25.78 -24.07 -5.65
N TYR A 172 25.66 -23.13 -6.58
CA TYR A 172 25.48 -23.42 -8.01
C TYR A 172 26.70 -24.08 -8.65
N GLN A 173 27.90 -23.84 -8.11
CA GLN A 173 29.13 -24.50 -8.54
C GLN A 173 29.21 -25.96 -8.08
N GLU A 174 28.57 -26.31 -6.95
CA GLU A 174 28.49 -27.69 -6.46
C GLU A 174 27.44 -28.50 -7.22
N SER A 175 26.24 -27.94 -7.41
CA SER A 175 25.14 -28.57 -8.14
C SER A 175 24.23 -27.50 -8.75
N PHE A 176 23.98 -27.61 -10.06
CA PHE A 176 23.12 -26.68 -10.79
C PHE A 176 21.88 -27.39 -11.34
N LEU A 177 20.72 -26.98 -10.84
CA LEU A 177 19.41 -27.57 -11.13
C LEU A 177 18.46 -26.53 -11.73
N ARG A 178 17.27 -26.97 -12.12
CA ARG A 178 16.28 -26.11 -12.77
C ARG A 178 15.79 -24.97 -11.88
N GLY A 179 15.65 -25.18 -10.57
CA GLY A 179 15.31 -24.09 -9.64
C GLY A 179 16.40 -23.01 -9.55
N ASP A 180 17.67 -23.38 -9.69
CA ASP A 180 18.78 -22.42 -9.74
C ASP A 180 18.75 -21.58 -11.05
N MET A 181 18.24 -22.16 -12.16
CA MET A 181 17.98 -21.43 -13.41
C MET A 181 16.78 -20.49 -13.29
N VAL A 182 15.76 -20.88 -12.51
CA VAL A 182 14.61 -20.03 -12.17
C VAL A 182 15.08 -18.81 -11.39
N ASP A 183 15.90 -19.02 -10.35
CA ASP A 183 16.50 -17.94 -9.56
C ASP A 183 17.19 -16.90 -10.45
N ILE A 184 18.09 -17.35 -11.32
CA ILE A 184 18.84 -16.47 -12.24
C ILE A 184 17.90 -15.76 -13.23
N SER A 185 16.88 -16.45 -13.74
CA SER A 185 15.93 -15.88 -14.71
C SER A 185 15.03 -14.83 -14.11
N TYR A 186 14.53 -15.10 -12.91
CA TYR A 186 13.70 -14.17 -12.15
C TYR A 186 14.49 -12.91 -11.82
N ASN A 187 15.68 -13.07 -11.22
CA ASN A 187 16.52 -11.93 -10.84
C ASN A 187 16.88 -11.08 -12.07
N ALA A 188 17.10 -11.71 -13.24
CA ALA A 188 17.39 -11.00 -14.49
C ALA A 188 16.29 -10.03 -14.93
N LEU A 189 15.02 -10.25 -14.56
CA LEU A 189 13.93 -9.32 -14.86
C LEU A 189 14.17 -7.92 -14.29
N TYR A 190 14.83 -7.84 -13.13
CA TYR A 190 15.02 -6.59 -12.39
C TYR A 190 16.41 -5.97 -12.63
N ILE A 191 17.23 -6.58 -13.48
CA ILE A 191 18.53 -6.03 -13.86
C ILE A 191 18.39 -5.07 -15.04
N LYS A 192 18.99 -3.88 -14.92
CA LYS A 192 19.12 -2.93 -16.04
C LYS A 192 19.90 -3.56 -17.19
N MET A 193 19.37 -3.43 -18.40
CA MET A 193 20.08 -3.88 -19.61
C MET A 193 21.30 -3.01 -19.85
N TYR A 194 22.33 -3.56 -20.49
CA TYR A 194 23.56 -2.83 -20.80
C TYR A 194 23.25 -1.56 -21.61
N ASP A 195 23.78 -0.42 -21.16
CA ASP A 195 23.61 0.89 -21.79
C ASP A 195 22.14 1.33 -21.94
N SER A 196 21.29 0.91 -20.99
CA SER A 196 19.86 1.22 -20.95
C SER A 196 19.42 1.61 -19.54
N ASP A 197 18.50 2.56 -19.46
CA ASP A 197 17.82 2.90 -18.19
C ASP A 197 16.74 1.89 -17.80
N LEU A 198 16.39 0.97 -18.71
CA LEU A 198 15.34 -0.02 -18.51
C LEU A 198 15.87 -1.34 -17.96
N THR A 199 15.10 -1.93 -17.06
CA THR A 199 15.25 -3.36 -16.69
C THR A 199 14.74 -4.27 -17.80
N LEU A 200 15.11 -5.54 -17.75
CA LEU A 200 14.56 -6.54 -18.67
C LEU A 200 13.03 -6.62 -18.57
N TYR A 201 12.46 -6.54 -17.37
CA TYR A 201 11.02 -6.51 -17.13
C TYR A 201 10.34 -5.37 -17.90
N GLN A 202 10.82 -4.13 -17.69
CA GLN A 202 10.29 -2.93 -18.35
C GLN A 202 10.44 -3.02 -19.88
N GLN A 203 11.53 -3.61 -20.36
CA GLN A 203 11.75 -3.81 -21.78
C GLN A 203 10.79 -4.85 -22.39
N LEU A 204 10.48 -5.93 -21.68
CA LEU A 204 9.54 -6.97 -22.11
C LEU A 204 8.10 -6.45 -22.11
N GLU A 205 7.73 -5.67 -21.10
CA GLU A 205 6.45 -4.97 -21.01
C GLU A 205 6.27 -3.97 -22.18
N ARG A 206 7.25 -3.09 -22.42
CA ARG A 206 7.24 -2.17 -23.57
C ARG A 206 7.12 -2.88 -24.92
N ASN A 207 7.63 -4.11 -25.00
CA ASN A 207 7.55 -4.94 -26.19
C ASN A 207 6.23 -5.73 -26.30
N GLY A 208 5.31 -5.58 -25.35
CA GLY A 208 4.02 -6.27 -25.31
C GLY A 208 4.14 -7.79 -25.11
N VAL A 209 5.22 -8.26 -24.47
CA VAL A 209 5.40 -9.70 -24.17
C VAL A 209 4.36 -10.17 -23.14
N PHE A 210 4.10 -9.33 -22.14
CA PHE A 210 3.01 -9.44 -21.18
C PHE A 210 2.52 -8.02 -20.88
N SER A 211 1.32 -7.90 -20.32
CA SER A 211 0.80 -6.67 -19.72
C SER A 211 0.48 -6.93 -18.25
N ILE A 212 0.48 -5.87 -17.43
CA ILE A 212 0.13 -5.95 -16.00
C ILE A 212 -1.31 -6.45 -15.77
N LYS A 213 -2.16 -6.48 -16.80
CA LYS A 213 -3.43 -7.22 -16.76
C LYS A 213 -3.17 -8.71 -16.90
N GLN A 214 -2.80 -9.31 -15.78
CA GLN A 214 -2.49 -10.71 -15.79
C GLN A 214 -3.69 -11.62 -15.87
N GLN A 215 -3.45 -12.69 -16.60
CA GLN A 215 -4.29 -13.86 -16.66
C GLN A 215 -4.34 -14.52 -15.28
N THR A 216 -5.56 -14.85 -14.88
CA THR A 216 -5.93 -15.63 -13.70
C THR A 216 -5.08 -16.92 -13.62
N PRO A 217 -4.37 -17.19 -12.51
CA PRO A 217 -3.66 -18.46 -12.32
C PRO A 217 -4.63 -19.65 -12.28
N ALA A 218 -4.17 -20.80 -12.78
CA ALA A 218 -4.77 -22.09 -12.42
C ALA A 218 -4.39 -22.40 -10.96
N VAL A 219 -5.42 -22.55 -10.16
CA VAL A 219 -5.46 -22.52 -8.71
C VAL A 219 -4.84 -23.76 -8.03
N LEU A 220 -3.91 -23.53 -7.10
CA LEU A 220 -3.76 -24.33 -5.87
C LEU A 220 -4.59 -23.59 -4.80
N LYS A 221 -5.63 -24.26 -4.27
CA LYS A 221 -6.76 -23.76 -3.44
C LYS A 221 -6.70 -22.25 -3.07
N PRO A 222 -7.51 -21.39 -3.71
CA PRO A 222 -7.45 -19.96 -3.48
C PRO A 222 -8.36 -19.63 -2.29
N LEU A 223 -7.97 -18.63 -1.50
CA LEU A 223 -8.94 -17.85 -0.75
C LEU A 223 -10.10 -17.52 -1.70
N SER A 224 -11.32 -17.93 -1.35
CA SER A 224 -12.51 -17.60 -2.14
C SER A 224 -13.32 -16.57 -1.38
N ILE A 225 -13.63 -15.47 -2.06
CA ILE A 225 -14.57 -14.46 -1.59
C ILE A 225 -15.88 -14.63 -2.35
N SER A 226 -17.01 -14.62 -1.65
CA SER A 226 -18.32 -14.76 -2.29
C SER A 226 -19.33 -13.79 -1.70
N LEU A 227 -20.20 -13.23 -2.54
CA LEU A 227 -21.17 -12.24 -2.08
C LEU A 227 -22.23 -12.90 -1.19
N LYS A 228 -22.21 -12.57 0.11
CA LYS A 228 -23.21 -13.00 1.09
C LYS A 228 -24.54 -12.29 0.84
N TYR A 229 -24.51 -10.96 0.79
CA TYR A 229 -25.66 -10.14 0.40
C TYR A 229 -25.22 -8.77 -0.15
N GLN A 230 -26.13 -8.09 -0.84
CA GLN A 230 -25.99 -6.71 -1.28
C GLN A 230 -27.31 -5.95 -1.13
N GLY A 231 -27.26 -4.62 -1.14
CA GLY A 231 -28.44 -3.76 -1.06
C GLY A 231 -28.76 -3.25 0.34
N GLY A 232 -27.85 -3.41 1.30
CA GLY A 232 -28.04 -2.83 2.64
C GLY A 232 -28.21 -1.31 2.55
N GLY A 233 -29.28 -0.80 3.17
CA GLY A 233 -29.69 0.61 3.09
C GLY A 233 -30.18 1.08 1.71
N ALA A 234 -30.56 0.17 0.80
CA ALA A 234 -31.26 0.54 -0.42
C ALA A 234 -32.63 1.17 -0.12
N VAL A 235 -32.89 2.36 -0.69
CA VAL A 235 -34.17 3.06 -0.52
C VAL A 235 -35.28 2.38 -1.32
N SER A 236 -34.94 1.81 -2.47
CA SER A 236 -35.83 0.97 -3.26
C SER A 236 -35.03 0.04 -4.16
N LYS A 237 -35.72 -0.89 -4.81
CA LYS A 237 -35.12 -1.68 -5.89
C LYS A 237 -34.51 -0.84 -7.03
N TRP A 238 -34.86 0.44 -7.14
CA TRP A 238 -34.34 1.35 -8.18
C TRP A 238 -33.33 2.36 -7.66
N PHE A 239 -33.27 2.63 -6.36
CA PHE A 239 -32.45 3.71 -5.81
C PHE A 239 -31.69 3.31 -4.54
N VAL A 240 -30.40 3.65 -4.50
CA VAL A 240 -29.51 3.59 -3.33
C VAL A 240 -28.87 4.97 -3.21
N GLU A 241 -28.73 5.46 -1.99
CA GLU A 241 -27.98 6.68 -1.72
C GLU A 241 -26.47 6.41 -1.87
N PRO A 242 -25.72 7.24 -2.62
CA PRO A 242 -24.32 6.96 -2.90
C PRO A 242 -23.44 7.12 -1.64
N ALA A 243 -22.54 6.15 -1.42
CA ALA A 243 -21.54 6.17 -0.35
C ALA A 243 -20.14 6.40 -0.94
N THR A 244 -19.60 7.61 -0.82
CA THR A 244 -18.36 8.03 -1.53
C THR A 244 -17.13 8.18 -0.64
N ALA A 245 -17.28 8.28 0.68
CA ALA A 245 -16.18 8.66 1.57
C ALA A 245 -16.21 7.99 2.96
N CYS A 246 -17.37 7.49 3.40
CA CYS A 246 -17.52 6.96 4.76
C CYS A 246 -17.31 5.45 4.79
N GLN A 247 -16.29 5.02 5.51
CA GLN A 247 -16.10 3.63 5.89
C GLN A 247 -17.35 3.10 6.65
N PRO A 248 -17.85 1.89 6.34
CA PRO A 248 -18.83 1.22 7.20
C PRO A 248 -18.16 0.78 8.51
N VAL A 249 -18.83 0.99 9.64
CA VAL A 249 -18.39 0.51 10.95
C VAL A 249 -19.25 -0.68 11.35
N VAL A 250 -18.62 -1.79 11.69
CA VAL A 250 -19.30 -3.02 12.17
C VAL A 250 -19.11 -3.12 13.68
N ILE A 251 -20.20 -3.05 14.44
CA ILE A 251 -20.16 -2.99 15.90
C ILE A 251 -21.49 -3.40 16.51
N ASP A 252 -21.46 -3.99 17.71
CA ASP A 252 -22.66 -4.17 18.56
C ASP A 252 -23.03 -2.81 19.17
N LEU A 253 -23.86 -2.06 18.43
CA LEU A 253 -24.13 -0.64 18.70
C LEU A 253 -25.04 -0.48 19.92
N ASP A 254 -26.01 -1.37 20.09
CA ASP A 254 -26.99 -1.34 21.17
C ASP A 254 -26.70 -2.34 22.31
N LYS A 255 -25.60 -3.09 22.22
CA LYS A 255 -25.11 -4.05 23.22
C LYS A 255 -26.05 -5.25 23.40
N ASP A 256 -26.72 -5.68 22.32
CA ASP A 256 -27.61 -6.83 22.33
C ASP A 256 -26.92 -8.17 21.98
N GLY A 257 -25.63 -8.13 21.64
CA GLY A 257 -24.82 -9.27 21.26
C GLY A 257 -24.86 -9.60 19.76
N LYS A 258 -25.52 -8.77 18.95
CA LYS A 258 -25.48 -8.83 17.48
C LYS A 258 -24.78 -7.59 16.94
N LEU A 259 -24.22 -7.72 15.75
CA LEU A 259 -23.54 -6.60 15.11
C LEU A 259 -24.50 -5.80 14.26
N GLU A 260 -24.30 -4.49 14.29
CA GLU A 260 -24.84 -3.54 13.33
C GLU A 260 -23.75 -3.08 12.35
N ILE A 261 -24.19 -2.68 11.16
CA ILE A 261 -23.39 -1.87 10.24
C ILE A 261 -23.90 -0.44 10.30
N VAL A 262 -23.08 0.47 10.80
CA VAL A 262 -23.33 1.91 10.78
C VAL A 262 -22.57 2.51 9.61
N TYR A 263 -23.23 3.32 8.79
CA TYR A 263 -22.55 4.03 7.71
C TYR A 263 -23.33 5.28 7.28
N THR A 264 -22.65 6.19 6.59
CA THR A 264 -23.21 7.48 6.20
C THR A 264 -23.19 7.68 4.68
N THR A 265 -24.30 8.21 4.17
CA THR A 265 -24.51 8.63 2.77
C THR A 265 -25.17 10.02 2.76
N LEU A 266 -26.29 10.21 2.04
CA LEU A 266 -27.23 11.30 2.28
C LEU A 266 -28.07 11.10 3.55
N SER A 267 -27.92 9.94 4.18
CA SER A 267 -28.53 9.58 5.46
C SER A 267 -27.51 8.84 6.32
N VAL A 268 -27.67 8.91 7.63
CA VAL A 268 -26.99 8.03 8.59
C VAL A 268 -27.86 6.77 8.74
N TYR A 269 -27.26 5.60 8.59
CA TYR A 269 -27.93 4.30 8.67
C TYR A 269 -27.35 3.47 9.82
N SER A 270 -28.23 2.73 10.49
CA SER A 270 -27.89 1.51 11.24
C SER A 270 -28.61 0.33 10.57
N LEU A 271 -27.83 -0.68 10.19
CA LEU A 271 -28.33 -1.91 9.59
C LEU A 271 -28.04 -3.09 10.51
N ASP A 272 -28.90 -4.11 10.51
CA ASP A 272 -28.54 -5.44 11.01
C ASP A 272 -27.40 -6.00 10.14
N ALA A 273 -26.26 -6.33 10.75
CA ALA A 273 -25.06 -6.69 9.98
C ALA A 273 -25.22 -8.02 9.23
N THR A 274 -25.95 -8.98 9.79
CA THR A 274 -26.12 -10.30 9.17
C THR A 274 -27.02 -10.25 7.92
N THR A 275 -28.05 -9.41 7.95
CA THR A 275 -29.11 -9.39 6.91
C THR A 275 -29.08 -8.16 6.01
N GLY A 276 -28.43 -7.08 6.45
CA GLY A 276 -28.47 -5.77 5.79
C GLY A 276 -29.81 -5.02 5.94
N GLU A 277 -30.73 -5.51 6.76
CA GLU A 277 -32.01 -4.84 7.02
C GLU A 277 -31.79 -3.52 7.77
N VAL A 278 -32.51 -2.47 7.38
CA VAL A 278 -32.40 -1.16 8.03
C VAL A 278 -33.08 -1.22 9.40
N LYS A 279 -32.31 -1.10 10.50
CA LYS A 279 -32.86 -0.92 11.85
C LYS A 279 -33.42 0.49 12.01
N TRP A 280 -32.63 1.49 11.65
CA TRP A 280 -33.07 2.88 11.60
C TRP A 280 -32.23 3.71 10.63
N LYS A 281 -32.76 4.88 10.25
CA LYS A 281 -32.04 5.88 9.47
C LYS A 281 -32.55 7.29 9.73
N THR A 282 -31.71 8.29 9.48
CA THR A 282 -32.09 9.71 9.47
C THR A 282 -31.30 10.50 8.41
N ARG A 283 -31.82 11.62 7.93
CA ARG A 283 -31.08 12.48 6.98
C ARG A 283 -29.85 13.06 7.66
N ILE A 284 -28.74 13.18 6.93
CA ILE A 284 -27.56 13.86 7.48
C ILE A 284 -27.89 15.28 7.92
N GLY A 285 -27.37 15.67 9.09
CA GLY A 285 -27.69 16.95 9.74
C GLY A 285 -29.07 17.02 10.41
N THR A 286 -29.75 15.88 10.55
CA THR A 286 -31.01 15.74 11.30
C THR A 286 -30.93 14.49 12.17
N ASP A 287 -31.93 14.28 13.02
CA ASP A 287 -32.08 13.09 13.84
C ASP A 287 -33.44 12.42 13.64
N ARG A 288 -33.71 11.31 14.32
CA ARG A 288 -34.97 10.56 14.17
C ARG A 288 -36.21 11.24 14.74
N SER A 289 -36.08 12.41 15.39
CA SER A 289 -37.24 13.19 15.82
C SER A 289 -37.91 13.91 14.64
N MET A 290 -37.19 14.06 13.53
CA MET A 290 -37.64 14.74 12.32
C MET A 290 -38.23 13.74 11.30
N ASP A 291 -39.18 14.20 10.50
CA ASP A 291 -39.78 13.37 9.46
C ASP A 291 -38.81 13.18 8.28
N TYR A 292 -38.41 11.93 8.04
CA TYR A 292 -37.42 11.58 7.01
C TYR A 292 -37.86 11.95 5.59
N GLU A 293 -39.15 11.82 5.28
CA GLU A 293 -39.69 11.99 3.92
C GLU A 293 -39.80 13.46 3.52
N SER A 294 -40.12 14.34 4.47
CA SER A 294 -40.23 15.79 4.22
C SER A 294 -38.92 16.56 4.44
N THR A 295 -37.94 15.97 5.10
CA THR A 295 -36.68 16.64 5.42
C THR A 295 -35.60 16.38 4.36
N LYS A 296 -34.89 17.43 3.98
CA LYS A 296 -33.76 17.34 3.03
C LYS A 296 -32.46 17.07 3.78
N PRO A 297 -31.52 16.30 3.20
CA PRO A 297 -30.17 16.20 3.76
C PRO A 297 -29.49 17.56 3.82
N PHE A 298 -28.69 17.79 4.86
CA PHE A 298 -27.95 19.04 5.03
C PHE A 298 -27.00 19.34 3.86
N GLY A 299 -26.40 18.31 3.25
CA GLY A 299 -25.47 18.47 2.14
C GLY A 299 -24.87 17.13 1.73
N PHE A 300 -23.58 16.94 2.01
CA PHE A 300 -22.85 15.68 1.78
C PHE A 300 -21.82 15.43 2.90
N THR A 301 -21.38 14.19 3.04
CA THR A 301 -20.30 13.79 3.96
C THR A 301 -19.03 13.54 3.15
N SER A 302 -17.91 14.09 3.60
CA SER A 302 -16.58 13.89 2.97
C SER A 302 -15.50 13.52 3.97
N THR A 303 -15.90 13.10 5.17
CA THR A 303 -15.02 12.61 6.24
C THR A 303 -15.39 11.17 6.58
N LYS A 304 -14.50 10.53 7.31
CA LYS A 304 -14.78 9.34 8.11
C LYS A 304 -15.89 9.63 9.12
N MET A 305 -16.46 8.55 9.63
CA MET A 305 -17.41 8.54 10.73
C MET A 305 -16.77 7.78 11.88
N HIS A 306 -17.03 8.20 13.11
CA HIS A 306 -16.55 7.54 14.31
C HIS A 306 -17.72 6.97 15.10
N VAL A 307 -17.52 5.81 15.73
CA VAL A 307 -18.45 5.21 16.67
C VAL A 307 -17.67 4.86 17.94
N ALA A 308 -17.91 5.58 19.02
CA ALA A 308 -17.14 5.50 20.25
C ALA A 308 -17.98 5.96 21.45
N ASP A 309 -17.64 5.46 22.64
CA ASP A 309 -18.16 5.98 23.91
C ASP A 309 -17.35 7.22 24.27
N ILE A 310 -17.86 8.41 23.88
CA ILE A 310 -17.09 9.64 23.97
C ILE A 310 -17.27 10.35 25.32
N ASP A 311 -18.33 10.03 26.06
CA ASP A 311 -18.63 10.64 27.37
C ASP A 311 -18.49 9.66 28.55
N SER A 312 -17.91 8.49 28.30
CA SER A 312 -17.61 7.46 29.31
C SER A 312 -18.87 6.93 30.02
N ASP A 313 -20.04 6.97 29.37
CA ASP A 313 -21.31 6.51 29.94
C ASP A 313 -21.57 5.00 29.73
N GLY A 314 -20.67 4.33 29.01
CA GLY A 314 -20.78 2.93 28.66
C GLY A 314 -21.68 2.67 27.46
N LYS A 315 -21.99 3.66 26.62
CA LYS A 315 -22.73 3.50 25.37
C LYS A 315 -21.98 4.14 24.23
N TYR A 316 -22.27 3.69 23.01
CA TYR A 316 -21.64 4.24 21.82
C TYR A 316 -22.42 5.42 21.27
N GLU A 317 -21.71 6.50 20.98
CA GLU A 317 -22.16 7.59 20.13
C GLU A 317 -21.72 7.40 18.69
N ILE A 318 -22.46 8.00 17.76
CA ILE A 318 -22.10 8.08 16.34
C ILE A 318 -21.75 9.53 16.02
N ILE A 319 -20.54 9.79 15.54
CA ILE A 319 -20.01 11.12 15.26
C ILE A 319 -19.84 11.27 13.74
N THR A 320 -20.53 12.26 13.17
CA THR A 320 -20.50 12.56 11.73
C THR A 320 -20.24 14.03 11.47
N ALA A 321 -19.59 14.33 10.35
CA ALA A 321 -19.40 15.71 9.90
C ALA A 321 -19.81 15.90 8.44
N HIS A 322 -20.53 16.98 8.17
CA HIS A 322 -21.17 17.22 6.89
C HIS A 322 -20.76 18.58 6.34
N SER A 323 -20.72 18.69 5.01
CA SER A 323 -20.49 19.92 4.27
C SER A 323 -21.70 20.27 3.42
N ASN A 324 -22.04 21.56 3.32
CA ASN A 324 -23.07 22.07 2.42
C ASN A 324 -22.42 22.93 1.33
N GLY A 325 -22.48 22.45 0.09
CA GLY A 325 -21.88 23.13 -1.06
C GLY A 325 -22.63 24.38 -1.53
N GLU A 326 -23.91 24.54 -1.18
CA GLU A 326 -24.71 25.73 -1.54
C GLU A 326 -24.41 26.90 -0.62
N THR A 327 -24.30 26.63 0.68
CA THR A 327 -24.04 27.66 1.70
C THR A 327 -22.56 27.80 2.05
N VAL A 328 -21.72 26.85 1.63
CA VAL A 328 -20.28 26.78 1.95
C VAL A 328 -20.06 26.72 3.47
N THR A 329 -20.90 25.94 4.16
CA THR A 329 -20.85 25.73 5.62
C THR A 329 -20.70 24.26 5.95
N GLY A 330 -20.50 23.96 7.23
CA GLY A 330 -20.41 22.59 7.73
C GLY A 330 -21.31 22.36 8.93
N LEU A 331 -21.48 21.10 9.32
CA LEU A 331 -22.25 20.69 10.48
C LEU A 331 -21.65 19.43 11.07
N VAL A 332 -21.39 19.44 12.37
CA VAL A 332 -20.88 18.28 13.12
C VAL A 332 -22.01 17.77 14.01
N CYS A 333 -22.25 16.48 13.97
CA CYS A 333 -23.34 15.83 14.67
C CYS A 333 -22.79 14.72 15.56
N VAL A 334 -23.41 14.58 16.74
CA VAL A 334 -23.22 13.42 17.61
C VAL A 334 -24.60 12.85 17.91
N TYR A 335 -24.76 11.56 17.64
CA TYR A 335 -25.98 10.81 17.87
C TYR A 335 -25.77 9.77 18.97
N ASP A 336 -26.83 9.42 19.70
CA ASP A 336 -26.86 8.18 20.46
C ASP A 336 -26.98 6.95 19.53
N SER A 337 -26.89 5.75 20.10
CA SER A 337 -27.05 4.46 19.41
C SER A 337 -28.38 4.31 18.66
N GLU A 338 -29.38 5.11 19.04
CA GLU A 338 -30.71 5.11 18.42
C GLU A 338 -30.83 6.15 17.31
N GLY A 339 -29.84 7.01 17.06
CA GLY A 339 -29.90 8.03 16.01
C GLY A 339 -30.63 9.31 16.43
N TYR A 340 -30.71 9.61 17.73
CA TYR A 340 -31.13 10.91 18.27
C TYR A 340 -29.93 11.77 18.61
N PHE A 341 -30.03 13.10 18.44
CA PHE A 341 -28.92 13.97 18.82
C PHE A 341 -28.63 13.89 20.32
N LYS A 342 -27.35 13.76 20.68
CA LYS A 342 -26.91 13.98 22.06
C LYS A 342 -27.13 15.44 22.42
N LYS A 343 -27.36 15.70 23.70
CA LYS A 343 -27.56 17.06 24.22
C LYS A 343 -26.32 17.92 23.90
N GLY A 344 -26.54 19.11 23.36
CA GLY A 344 -25.47 20.02 22.93
C GLY A 344 -25.20 19.96 21.43
N TRP A 345 -25.64 18.91 20.75
CA TRP A 345 -25.42 18.71 19.31
C TRP A 345 -26.70 18.98 18.49
N PRO A 346 -26.58 19.31 17.19
CA PRO A 346 -25.35 19.44 16.38
C PRO A 346 -24.69 20.83 16.46
N MET A 347 -23.44 20.93 16.00
CA MET A 347 -22.65 22.16 15.97
C MET A 347 -22.43 22.70 14.54
N PRO A 348 -22.89 23.93 14.21
CA PRO A 348 -22.70 24.52 12.89
C PRO A 348 -21.27 25.07 12.72
N MET A 349 -20.66 24.78 11.57
CA MET A 349 -19.32 25.23 11.20
C MET A 349 -19.38 26.34 10.15
N LYS A 350 -18.45 27.30 10.25
CA LYS A 350 -18.35 28.45 9.35
C LYS A 350 -17.84 28.10 7.94
N GLY A 351 -17.40 26.86 7.73
CA GLY A 351 -16.84 26.40 6.46
C GLY A 351 -17.03 24.91 6.26
N PRO A 352 -16.67 24.38 5.08
CA PRO A 352 -16.79 22.96 4.77
C PRO A 352 -15.87 22.13 5.68
N VAL A 353 -16.42 21.08 6.29
CA VAL A 353 -15.62 20.13 7.09
C VAL A 353 -14.86 19.19 6.17
N LYS A 354 -13.57 19.02 6.46
CA LYS A 354 -12.60 18.26 5.67
C LYS A 354 -11.88 17.18 6.44
N ALA A 355 -11.85 17.27 7.77
CA ALA A 355 -11.32 16.24 8.66
C ALA A 355 -12.21 16.09 9.89
N LEU A 356 -12.34 14.85 10.38
CA LEU A 356 -13.03 14.52 11.62
C LEU A 356 -12.25 13.41 12.34
N SER A 357 -11.74 13.71 13.53
CA SER A 357 -11.06 12.74 14.41
C SER A 357 -11.64 12.80 15.82
N VAL A 358 -11.50 11.71 16.57
CA VAL A 358 -11.99 11.58 17.94
C VAL A 358 -10.89 10.95 18.79
N PHE A 359 -10.44 11.66 19.82
CA PHE A 359 -9.34 11.25 20.69
C PHE A 359 -9.58 11.74 22.12
N ASP A 360 -9.17 10.96 23.11
CA ASP A 360 -9.04 11.40 24.50
C ASP A 360 -7.70 12.13 24.64
N LEU A 361 -7.72 13.47 24.54
CA LEU A 361 -6.51 14.29 24.47
C LEU A 361 -5.86 14.50 25.84
N ASP A 362 -6.64 14.50 26.92
CA ASP A 362 -6.14 14.74 28.28
C ASP A 362 -6.13 13.48 29.16
N ASN A 363 -6.47 12.33 28.59
CA ASN A 363 -6.50 11.03 29.24
C ASN A 363 -7.47 11.00 30.44
N ASP A 364 -8.59 11.72 30.35
CA ASP A 364 -9.64 11.75 31.37
C ASP A 364 -10.71 10.65 31.20
N GLY A 365 -10.63 9.90 30.10
CA GLY A 365 -11.57 8.85 29.71
C GLY A 365 -12.72 9.32 28.82
N GLN A 366 -12.84 10.62 28.56
CA GLN A 366 -13.74 11.20 27.58
C GLN A 366 -12.96 11.54 26.31
N SER A 367 -13.62 11.51 25.16
CA SER A 367 -12.96 11.82 23.88
C SER A 367 -13.45 13.13 23.30
N GLU A 368 -12.52 14.03 23.02
CA GLU A 368 -12.79 15.24 22.26
C GLU A 368 -13.06 14.95 20.78
N ILE A 369 -13.83 15.84 20.15
CA ILE A 369 -14.14 15.82 18.72
C ILE A 369 -13.32 16.90 18.01
N ILE A 370 -12.39 16.47 17.15
CA ILE A 370 -11.49 17.33 16.39
C ILE A 370 -12.05 17.54 14.98
N VAL A 371 -12.15 18.80 14.55
CA VAL A 371 -12.82 19.18 13.30
C VAL A 371 -11.92 20.12 12.49
N GLY A 372 -11.49 19.66 11.33
CA GLY A 372 -10.71 20.43 10.37
C GLY A 372 -11.58 21.03 9.26
N LEU A 373 -11.42 22.32 8.99
CA LEU A 373 -12.18 23.07 7.99
C LEU A 373 -11.29 23.47 6.80
N GLY A 374 -11.88 23.39 5.60
CA GLY A 374 -11.28 23.88 4.36
C GLY A 374 -11.44 25.39 4.19
N ILE A 375 -11.04 26.17 5.20
CA ILE A 375 -11.07 27.64 5.18
C ILE A 375 -9.65 28.17 5.39
N GLY A 376 -9.28 29.22 4.64
CA GLY A 376 -7.90 29.70 4.55
C GLY A 376 -7.27 30.16 5.87
N SER A 377 -6.00 30.55 5.81
CA SER A 377 -5.07 30.71 6.95
C SER A 377 -5.43 31.73 8.05
N THR A 378 -6.38 32.64 7.83
CA THR A 378 -6.68 33.73 8.78
C THR A 378 -7.88 33.46 9.69
N GLU A 379 -8.72 32.49 9.36
CA GLU A 379 -9.86 32.10 10.17
C GLU A 379 -9.53 30.80 10.93
N PRO A 380 -10.17 30.54 12.09
CA PRO A 380 -9.94 29.30 12.79
C PRO A 380 -10.39 28.11 11.93
N SER A 381 -9.42 27.33 11.43
CA SER A 381 -9.65 26.16 10.58
C SER A 381 -9.63 24.84 11.36
N LEU A 382 -9.27 24.85 12.64
CA LEU A 382 -9.23 23.67 13.51
C LEU A 382 -10.00 23.93 14.81
N TYR A 383 -10.93 23.03 15.12
CA TYR A 383 -11.78 23.09 16.31
C TYR A 383 -11.62 21.80 17.11
N VAL A 384 -11.75 21.93 18.42
CA VAL A 384 -11.80 20.79 19.35
C VAL A 384 -13.00 21.02 20.27
N PHE A 385 -13.94 20.08 20.27
CA PHE A 385 -15.13 20.12 21.09
C PHE A 385 -15.06 19.04 22.16
N GLU A 386 -15.54 19.38 23.35
CA GLU A 386 -15.84 18.42 24.41
C GLU A 386 -17.03 17.52 23.97
N PRO A 387 -17.21 16.34 24.58
CA PRO A 387 -18.33 15.44 24.28
C PRO A 387 -19.72 16.09 24.40
N ASP A 388 -19.85 17.09 25.29
CA ASP A 388 -21.09 17.85 25.49
C ASP A 388 -21.33 18.95 24.44
N GLY A 389 -20.44 19.08 23.46
CA GLY A 389 -20.45 20.05 22.38
C GLY A 389 -19.88 21.42 22.76
N SER A 390 -19.46 21.64 24.01
CA SER A 390 -18.77 22.88 24.37
C SER A 390 -17.39 22.93 23.71
N LEU A 391 -16.92 24.15 23.40
CA LEU A 391 -15.63 24.33 22.77
C LEU A 391 -14.52 24.19 23.82
N ARG A 392 -13.54 23.31 23.57
CA ARG A 392 -12.41 23.11 24.48
C ARG A 392 -11.67 24.42 24.69
N LYS A 393 -11.20 24.64 25.92
CA LYS A 393 -10.48 25.86 26.28
C LYS A 393 -9.22 26.01 25.42
N GLY A 394 -9.04 27.19 24.82
CA GLY A 394 -7.91 27.47 23.93
C GLY A 394 -8.21 27.24 22.45
N TRP A 395 -9.33 26.60 22.12
CA TRP A 395 -9.82 26.40 20.76
C TRP A 395 -10.87 27.48 20.39
N PRO A 396 -11.05 27.79 19.10
CA PRO A 396 -10.45 27.17 17.92
C PRO A 396 -9.14 27.86 17.49
N ARG A 397 -8.38 27.21 16.60
CA ARG A 397 -7.08 27.72 16.12
C ARG A 397 -7.00 27.75 14.59
N PRO A 398 -6.28 28.70 14.00
CA PRO A 398 -5.87 28.59 12.60
C PRO A 398 -4.77 27.52 12.48
N ALA A 399 -4.97 26.52 11.61
CA ALA A 399 -3.98 25.49 11.33
C ALA A 399 -2.87 25.98 10.37
N THR A 400 -2.47 27.25 10.44
CA THR A 400 -1.57 27.97 9.50
C THR A 400 -2.02 28.04 8.02
N ASN A 401 -2.82 27.08 7.54
CA ASN A 401 -3.53 27.09 6.26
C ASN A 401 -4.83 26.23 6.35
N SER A 402 -5.49 26.03 5.22
CA SER A 402 -6.67 25.14 5.09
C SER A 402 -6.31 23.67 5.29
N ILE A 403 -7.27 22.90 5.82
CA ILE A 403 -7.23 21.44 5.88
C ILE A 403 -8.12 20.90 4.75
N TYR A 404 -7.61 20.01 3.88
CA TYR A 404 -8.39 19.44 2.77
C TYR A 404 -8.43 17.90 2.72
N ALA A 405 -7.79 17.22 3.66
CA ALA A 405 -7.80 15.76 3.78
C ALA A 405 -8.09 15.32 5.21
N ASP A 406 -8.68 14.13 5.34
CA ASP A 406 -9.10 13.54 6.62
C ASP A 406 -8.00 12.62 7.18
N GLY A 407 -6.93 13.27 7.66
CA GLY A 407 -5.69 12.62 8.09
C GLY A 407 -5.07 13.24 9.34
N ILE A 408 -5.89 13.79 10.25
CA ILE A 408 -5.42 14.27 11.57
C ILE A 408 -5.27 13.08 12.51
N ASP A 409 -4.16 13.04 13.23
CA ASP A 409 -3.87 12.03 14.27
C ASP A 409 -3.44 12.70 15.59
N ALA A 410 -3.31 11.93 16.66
CA ALA A 410 -2.92 12.43 17.98
C ALA A 410 -1.90 11.51 18.68
N VAL A 411 -0.86 12.10 19.28
CA VAL A 411 0.18 11.36 20.01
C VAL A 411 0.82 12.25 21.08
N ASP A 412 1.23 11.65 22.19
CA ASP A 412 2.04 12.30 23.23
C ASP A 412 3.46 12.53 22.70
N LEU A 413 3.72 13.74 22.18
CA LEU A 413 4.97 14.13 21.54
C LEU A 413 6.08 14.40 22.56
N ASP A 414 5.73 14.89 23.74
CA ASP A 414 6.69 15.37 24.74
C ASP A 414 6.82 14.45 25.98
N GLY A 415 6.01 13.39 26.06
CA GLY A 415 6.00 12.39 27.11
C GLY A 415 5.28 12.85 28.39
N ASN A 416 4.39 13.85 28.30
CA ASN A 416 3.70 14.43 29.45
C ASN A 416 2.41 13.67 29.84
N GLY A 417 1.95 12.74 29.00
CA GLY A 417 0.74 11.93 29.21
C GLY A 417 -0.56 12.49 28.63
N THR A 418 -0.53 13.66 28.00
CA THR A 418 -1.59 14.20 27.13
C THR A 418 -1.21 14.02 25.67
N LEU A 419 -2.16 14.08 24.75
CA LEU A 419 -1.92 13.92 23.32
C LEU A 419 -1.88 15.29 22.62
N GLU A 420 -0.86 15.48 21.78
CA GLU A 420 -0.78 16.57 20.83
C GLU A 420 -1.43 16.17 19.51
N LEU A 421 -2.09 17.12 18.85
CA LEU A 421 -2.68 16.91 17.53
C LEU A 421 -1.63 17.08 16.44
N ILE A 422 -1.53 16.12 15.52
CA ILE A 422 -0.71 16.18 14.31
C ILE A 422 -1.61 16.46 13.10
N VAL A 423 -1.37 17.58 12.43
CA VAL A 423 -2.32 18.18 11.49
C VAL A 423 -1.65 18.42 10.13
N PRO A 424 -1.93 17.56 9.13
CA PRO A 424 -1.59 17.84 7.75
C PRO A 424 -2.40 19.02 7.22
N VAL A 425 -1.71 19.98 6.58
CA VAL A 425 -2.32 21.21 6.04
C VAL A 425 -1.95 21.36 4.58
N ASP A 426 -2.68 22.19 3.81
CA ASP A 426 -2.55 22.31 2.35
C ASP A 426 -1.27 23.00 1.85
N THR A 427 -0.12 22.56 2.37
CA THR A 427 1.22 23.08 2.13
C THR A 427 2.27 21.98 2.37
N GLU A 428 3.55 22.36 2.36
CA GLU A 428 4.67 21.54 2.81
C GLU A 428 4.81 21.31 4.32
N HIS A 429 3.96 21.91 5.14
CA HIS A 429 4.06 21.83 6.60
C HIS A 429 3.18 20.73 7.20
N LEU A 430 3.73 20.03 8.19
CA LEU A 430 3.01 19.18 9.12
C LEU A 430 2.95 19.93 10.45
N CYS A 431 1.76 20.40 10.82
CA CYS A 431 1.57 21.19 12.04
C CYS A 431 1.34 20.28 13.25
N ALA A 432 1.67 20.77 14.44
CA ALA A 432 1.31 20.12 15.69
C ALA A 432 0.83 21.13 16.74
N PHE A 433 -0.13 20.71 17.56
CA PHE A 433 -0.75 21.55 18.59
C PHE A 433 -0.90 20.78 19.89
N GLU A 434 -0.55 21.44 20.99
CA GLU A 434 -0.86 21.03 22.36
C GLU A 434 -2.38 20.91 22.56
N GLU A 435 -2.80 20.18 23.60
CA GLU A 435 -4.22 20.04 23.94
C GLU A 435 -4.93 21.40 24.19
N ASP A 436 -4.18 22.43 24.61
CA ASP A 436 -4.66 23.81 24.83
C ASP A 436 -4.67 24.69 23.54
N GLY A 437 -4.30 24.09 22.42
CA GLY A 437 -4.23 24.69 21.10
C GLY A 437 -3.02 25.60 20.87
N SER A 438 -2.04 25.65 21.78
CA SER A 438 -0.75 26.27 21.48
C SER A 438 0.06 25.41 20.51
N PRO A 439 0.91 26.00 19.64
CA PRO A 439 1.75 25.20 18.74
C PRO A 439 2.76 24.34 19.50
N ALA A 440 2.84 23.06 19.16
CA ALA A 440 3.77 22.13 19.81
C ALA A 440 5.22 22.37 19.38
N LEU A 441 6.16 22.14 20.30
CA LEU A 441 7.59 22.32 20.06
C LEU A 441 8.18 21.17 19.25
N ALA A 442 9.08 21.49 18.31
CA ALA A 442 9.97 20.50 17.72
C ALA A 442 11.11 20.24 18.73
N SER A 443 10.92 19.26 19.61
CA SER A 443 11.69 19.14 20.85
C SER A 443 13.17 18.77 20.67
N ASN A 444 13.59 18.30 19.49
CA ASN A 444 15.00 18.03 19.24
C ASN A 444 15.84 19.32 19.30
N PRO A 445 17.01 19.32 19.98
CA PRO A 445 17.86 20.51 20.10
C PRO A 445 18.29 21.16 18.78
N MET A 446 18.27 20.42 17.65
CA MET A 446 18.60 20.98 16.35
C MET A 446 17.65 22.10 15.90
N TYR A 447 16.44 22.13 16.44
CA TYR A 447 15.39 23.07 16.06
C TYR A 447 15.43 24.38 16.87
N GLU A 448 16.22 24.51 17.94
CA GLU A 448 16.41 25.77 18.70
C GLU A 448 15.09 26.53 19.01
N ASP A 449 14.17 25.88 19.74
CA ASP A 449 12.86 26.42 20.15
C ASP A 449 11.84 26.67 19.01
N LEU A 450 12.09 26.16 17.80
CA LEU A 450 11.09 26.15 16.73
C LEU A 450 9.92 25.21 17.06
N THR A 451 8.76 25.50 16.47
CA THR A 451 7.56 24.67 16.55
C THR A 451 7.39 23.84 15.29
N TRP A 452 6.53 22.81 15.34
CA TRP A 452 6.21 21.99 14.16
C TRP A 452 5.63 22.82 12.99
N ASN A 453 4.81 23.82 13.32
CA ASN A 453 3.95 24.53 12.37
C ASN A 453 4.68 25.28 11.24
N GLY A 454 5.95 25.63 11.44
CA GLY A 454 6.77 26.38 10.47
C GLY A 454 7.83 25.54 9.75
N LEU A 455 7.83 24.22 9.94
CA LEU A 455 8.88 23.32 9.45
C LEU A 455 8.38 22.42 8.31
N PRO A 456 8.88 22.60 7.08
CA PRO A 456 8.42 21.84 5.94
C PRO A 456 8.99 20.42 5.92
N LEU A 457 8.30 19.49 5.24
CA LEU A 457 8.86 18.21 4.84
C LEU A 457 9.34 18.29 3.39
N CYS A 458 10.62 17.96 3.20
CA CYS A 458 11.28 18.08 1.90
C CYS A 458 11.80 16.73 1.38
N GLU A 459 11.99 16.62 0.06
CA GLU A 459 12.56 15.42 -0.59
C GLU A 459 13.91 15.01 0.01
N THR A 460 14.76 15.99 0.31
CA THR A 460 16.11 15.73 0.83
C THR A 460 16.29 16.34 2.21
N TRP A 461 16.89 15.56 3.11
CA TRP A 461 17.23 16.01 4.45
C TRP A 461 18.17 17.22 4.46
N ASP A 462 19.10 17.29 3.51
CA ASP A 462 20.01 18.43 3.37
C ASP A 462 19.30 19.74 3.02
N PHE A 463 18.20 19.68 2.27
CA PHE A 463 17.40 20.87 2.00
C PHE A 463 16.51 21.23 3.19
N GLU A 464 15.89 20.24 3.85
CA GLU A 464 15.09 20.46 5.06
C GLU A 464 15.91 21.16 6.16
N LYS A 465 17.18 20.76 6.37
CA LYS A 465 18.09 21.46 7.29
C LYS A 465 18.31 22.94 6.94
N LYS A 466 18.34 23.29 5.66
CA LYS A 466 18.46 24.70 5.25
C LYS A 466 17.18 25.49 5.50
N CYS A 467 16.02 24.84 5.36
CA CYS A 467 14.74 25.42 5.80
C CYS A 467 14.74 25.64 7.32
N ILE A 468 15.25 24.70 8.12
CA ILE A 468 15.39 24.84 9.56
C ILE A 468 16.27 26.07 9.91
N ASP A 469 17.47 26.17 9.32
CA ASP A 469 18.37 27.32 9.53
C ASP A 469 17.73 28.66 9.12
N TRP A 470 16.93 28.64 8.05
CA TRP A 470 16.16 29.80 7.63
C TRP A 470 15.10 30.18 8.66
N ALA A 471 14.28 29.23 9.13
CA ALA A 471 13.21 29.46 10.10
C ALA A 471 13.73 30.14 11.39
N LYS A 472 14.90 29.71 11.89
CA LYS A 472 15.57 30.30 13.07
C LYS A 472 15.79 31.81 12.96
N THR A 473 15.96 32.32 11.73
CA THR A 473 16.22 33.75 11.46
C THR A 473 15.03 34.50 10.86
N HIS A 474 13.91 33.81 10.60
CA HIS A 474 12.75 34.34 9.86
C HIS A 474 11.42 34.09 10.58
N GLY A 475 11.41 34.32 11.90
CA GLY A 475 10.15 34.30 12.67
C GLY A 475 9.57 32.90 12.91
N GLY A 476 10.38 31.86 12.74
CA GLY A 476 10.00 30.49 13.06
C GLY A 476 9.41 29.70 11.89
N GLU A 477 9.34 30.28 10.69
CA GLU A 477 8.72 29.66 9.53
C GLU A 477 9.68 29.57 8.33
N ALA A 478 9.63 28.45 7.61
CA ALA A 478 10.37 28.27 6.38
C ALA A 478 9.51 27.62 5.29
N TRP A 479 9.42 28.30 4.16
CA TRP A 479 8.68 27.82 3.00
C TRP A 479 9.65 27.25 1.97
N ALA A 480 9.62 25.92 1.82
CA ALA A 480 10.37 25.19 0.80
C ALA A 480 10.06 25.71 -0.62
N ALA A 481 8.86 26.26 -0.84
CA ALA A 481 8.42 26.86 -2.11
C ALA A 481 8.92 28.29 -2.39
N SER A 482 9.67 28.95 -1.50
CA SER A 482 10.01 30.38 -1.65
C SER A 482 11.33 30.65 -2.40
N ASP A 483 11.38 31.73 -3.19
CA ASP A 483 12.47 32.08 -4.11
C ASP A 483 13.81 32.50 -3.45
N VAL A 484 13.92 32.46 -2.12
CA VAL A 484 15.01 33.15 -1.38
C VAL A 484 15.88 32.22 -0.54
N ILE A 485 15.43 31.02 -0.15
CA ILE A 485 16.17 30.20 0.83
C ILE A 485 17.61 29.90 0.36
N LEU A 486 17.90 29.84 -0.96
CA LEU A 486 19.27 29.58 -1.49
C LEU A 486 19.62 30.23 -2.84
N GLY A 487 18.85 31.19 -3.36
CA GLY A 487 19.12 31.79 -4.68
C GLY A 487 18.88 30.87 -5.90
N SER A 488 18.21 29.74 -5.69
CA SER A 488 17.65 28.89 -6.75
C SER A 488 16.12 29.07 -6.80
N THR A 489 15.58 29.34 -7.99
CA THR A 489 14.13 29.35 -8.23
C THR A 489 13.52 28.01 -7.81
N ARG A 490 12.33 28.06 -7.20
CA ARG A 490 11.43 26.97 -6.72
C ARG A 490 11.57 25.58 -7.40
N GLN A 491 12.65 24.86 -7.15
CA GLN A 491 13.01 23.69 -7.93
C GLN A 491 13.08 22.44 -7.04
N TRP A 492 12.10 21.55 -7.25
CA TRP A 492 12.16 20.08 -7.06
C TRP A 492 11.84 19.43 -5.70
N GLN A 493 11.53 20.14 -4.59
CA GLN A 493 11.74 19.53 -3.26
C GLN A 493 10.57 19.57 -2.26
N ASN A 494 9.35 19.93 -2.66
CA ASN A 494 8.25 20.15 -1.70
C ASN A 494 7.24 19.01 -1.67
N CYS A 495 6.94 18.51 -0.47
CA CYS A 495 5.89 17.52 -0.23
C CYS A 495 4.57 18.21 0.08
N TYR A 496 3.53 18.05 -0.73
CA TYR A 496 2.18 18.51 -0.38
C TYR A 496 1.42 17.39 0.33
N MET A 497 0.91 17.66 1.54
CA MET A 497 0.16 16.69 2.35
C MET A 497 -1.32 17.02 2.45
N GLY A 498 -1.69 18.30 2.59
CA GLY A 498 -3.08 18.66 2.92
C GLY A 498 -4.11 18.49 1.80
N THR A 499 -3.69 18.42 0.53
CA THR A 499 -4.61 18.01 -0.55
C THR A 499 -4.74 16.49 -0.63
N ILE A 500 -3.63 15.78 -0.41
CA ILE A 500 -3.46 14.34 -0.63
C ILE A 500 -2.35 13.86 0.30
N GLY A 501 -2.71 13.15 1.36
CA GLY A 501 -1.77 12.67 2.39
C GLY A 501 -2.47 12.47 3.74
N GLY A 502 -1.74 11.99 4.71
CA GLY A 502 -2.19 11.80 6.09
C GLY A 502 -1.05 11.34 6.98
N VAL A 503 -1.33 11.24 8.27
CA VAL A 503 -0.38 10.74 9.27
C VAL A 503 -0.98 9.55 10.03
N SER A 504 -0.11 8.64 10.47
CA SER A 504 -0.38 7.56 11.42
C SER A 504 0.72 7.55 12.47
N ALA A 505 0.36 7.65 13.75
CA ALA A 505 1.26 7.57 14.89
C ALA A 505 1.22 6.16 15.49
N ASP A 506 2.31 5.41 15.34
CA ASP A 506 2.36 4.00 15.70
C ASP A 506 3.78 3.56 16.05
N ASP A 507 3.91 2.50 16.85
CA ASP A 507 5.20 1.86 17.15
C ASP A 507 5.60 1.01 15.95
N LEU A 508 6.43 1.60 15.07
CA LEU A 508 6.74 0.98 13.79
C LEU A 508 7.86 -0.04 13.93
N ASP A 509 8.80 0.20 14.84
CA ASP A 509 9.99 -0.64 15.00
C ASP A 509 9.89 -1.68 16.13
N GLY A 510 8.78 -1.67 16.87
CA GLY A 510 8.45 -2.60 17.93
C GLY A 510 9.20 -2.34 19.24
N ASP A 511 9.79 -1.16 19.42
CA ASP A 511 10.56 -0.79 20.61
C ASP A 511 9.70 -0.20 21.75
N GLY A 512 8.41 0.08 21.48
CA GLY A 512 7.46 0.65 22.42
C GLY A 512 7.38 2.17 22.41
N VAL A 513 8.17 2.85 21.58
CA VAL A 513 8.06 4.26 21.25
C VAL A 513 7.29 4.38 19.93
N LYS A 514 6.47 5.42 19.79
CA LYS A 514 5.75 5.67 18.54
C LYS A 514 6.59 6.52 17.60
N GLU A 515 6.49 6.22 16.32
CA GLU A 515 6.92 7.07 15.21
C GLU A 515 5.71 7.61 14.44
N LEU A 516 5.94 8.61 13.60
CA LEU A 516 4.94 9.12 12.67
C LEU A 516 5.24 8.64 11.25
N ALA A 517 4.35 7.81 10.69
CA ALA A 517 4.31 7.54 9.26
C ALA A 517 3.47 8.62 8.57
N VAL A 518 4.06 9.39 7.66
CA VAL A 518 3.40 10.51 6.97
C VAL A 518 3.44 10.30 5.47
N THR A 519 2.30 10.34 4.80
CA THR A 519 2.23 10.25 3.33
C THR A 519 2.02 11.61 2.70
N GLY A 520 2.53 11.77 1.48
CA GLY A 520 2.30 12.98 0.73
C GLY A 520 2.75 12.88 -0.72
N MET A 521 2.57 13.99 -1.43
CA MET A 521 2.81 14.10 -2.85
C MET A 521 3.96 15.04 -3.13
N MET A 522 5.01 14.54 -3.78
CA MET A 522 6.12 15.37 -4.21
C MET A 522 5.78 16.13 -5.48
N VAL A 523 5.89 17.45 -5.43
CA VAL A 523 5.52 18.35 -6.53
C VAL A 523 6.69 19.18 -7.05
N ASP A 524 6.63 19.52 -8.33
CA ASP A 524 7.43 20.56 -8.95
C ASP A 524 6.81 21.93 -8.65
N GLY A 525 7.39 22.60 -7.65
CA GLY A 525 6.98 23.94 -7.21
C GLY A 525 7.07 25.03 -8.28
N SER A 526 7.77 24.80 -9.40
CA SER A 526 7.80 25.73 -10.54
C SER A 526 6.51 25.69 -11.37
N ILE A 527 5.75 24.60 -11.27
CA ILE A 527 4.54 24.35 -12.07
C ILE A 527 3.26 24.67 -11.30
N VAL A 528 3.17 24.29 -10.01
CA VAL A 528 1.99 24.50 -9.14
C VAL A 528 1.45 25.94 -9.18
N MET A 529 2.34 26.91 -9.41
CA MET A 529 2.07 28.34 -9.32
C MET A 529 1.23 28.93 -10.48
N ARG A 530 0.72 28.12 -11.42
CA ARG A 530 -0.11 28.59 -12.54
C ARG A 530 -1.62 28.56 -12.30
N ALA A 531 -2.06 28.17 -11.10
CA ALA A 531 -3.45 28.30 -10.61
C ALA A 531 -4.53 27.72 -11.55
N ASP A 532 -4.26 26.54 -12.12
CA ASP A 532 -5.29 25.73 -12.79
C ASP A 532 -5.11 24.23 -12.47
N THR A 533 -6.15 23.43 -12.66
CA THR A 533 -6.11 21.98 -12.38
C THR A 533 -5.11 21.21 -13.25
N THR A 534 -4.76 21.77 -14.43
CA THR A 534 -3.85 21.12 -15.39
C THR A 534 -2.40 21.24 -14.91
N SER A 535 -2.02 22.43 -14.45
CA SER A 535 -0.72 22.73 -13.87
C SER A 535 -0.50 21.95 -12.58
N PHE A 536 -1.48 21.88 -11.69
CA PHE A 536 -1.39 21.06 -10.48
C PHE A 536 -1.11 19.58 -10.79
N LYS A 537 -1.87 18.95 -11.69
CA LYS A 537 -1.58 17.58 -12.14
C LYS A 537 -0.16 17.45 -12.70
N SER A 538 0.25 18.36 -13.59
CA SER A 538 1.56 18.27 -14.22
C SER A 538 2.74 18.53 -13.27
N SER A 539 2.46 19.08 -12.08
CA SER A 539 3.48 19.26 -11.05
C SER A 539 3.81 17.97 -10.29
N VAL A 540 2.93 16.97 -10.28
CA VAL A 540 3.11 15.76 -9.49
C VAL A 540 4.22 14.89 -10.05
N ARG A 541 5.29 14.75 -9.27
CA ARG A 541 6.44 13.91 -9.60
C ARG A 541 6.20 12.48 -9.15
N TYR A 542 5.92 12.29 -7.87
CA TYR A 542 5.63 10.99 -7.29
C TYR A 542 4.95 11.09 -5.93
N PHE A 543 4.40 9.98 -5.44
CA PHE A 543 3.89 9.84 -4.07
C PHE A 543 4.96 9.17 -3.18
N THR A 544 5.03 9.57 -1.92
CA THR A 544 6.04 9.08 -0.99
C THR A 544 5.52 9.04 0.45
N CYS A 545 6.32 8.45 1.33
CA CYS A 545 6.13 8.48 2.77
C CYS A 545 7.40 8.96 3.50
N PHE A 546 7.20 9.41 4.73
CA PHE A 546 8.20 9.87 5.67
C PHE A 546 8.00 9.12 6.97
N VAL A 547 9.08 8.84 7.69
CA VAL A 547 9.02 8.39 9.08
C VAL A 547 9.73 9.43 9.95
N LEU A 548 9.03 9.94 10.96
CA LEU A 548 9.53 10.94 11.89
C LEU A 548 9.52 10.40 13.32
N ASN A 549 10.53 10.78 14.09
CA ASN A 549 10.48 10.69 15.54
C ASN A 549 9.51 11.74 16.11
N LEU A 550 9.03 11.52 17.33
CA LEU A 550 8.17 12.47 18.06
C LEU A 550 8.87 13.80 18.37
N ASP A 551 10.20 13.87 18.26
CA ASP A 551 10.98 15.09 18.41
C ASP A 551 11.14 15.91 17.10
N ARG A 552 10.38 15.55 16.05
CA ARG A 552 10.32 16.10 14.68
C ARG A 552 11.44 15.65 13.73
N THR A 553 12.49 15.00 14.22
CA THR A 553 13.58 14.53 13.35
C THR A 553 13.16 13.39 12.42
N ARG A 554 13.88 13.18 11.32
CA ARG A 554 13.71 11.96 10.51
C ARG A 554 14.13 10.75 11.34
N TYR A 555 13.34 9.70 11.28
CA TYR A 555 13.62 8.47 12.00
C TYR A 555 14.91 7.81 11.50
N VAL A 556 15.81 7.48 12.43
CA VAL A 556 17.06 6.79 12.16
C VAL A 556 17.33 5.84 13.31
N ASN A 557 17.35 4.55 13.00
CA ASN A 557 17.74 3.50 13.93
C ASN A 557 18.93 2.72 13.34
N THR A 558 20.14 3.15 13.68
CA THR A 558 21.37 2.54 13.16
C THR A 558 21.60 1.11 13.66
N GLU A 559 21.00 0.74 14.80
CA GLU A 559 21.15 -0.61 15.36
C GLU A 559 20.35 -1.62 14.54
N GLN A 560 19.16 -1.23 14.10
CA GLN A 560 18.27 -2.05 13.27
C GLN A 560 18.48 -1.82 11.75
N GLY A 561 19.22 -0.77 11.38
CA GLY A 561 19.62 -0.49 9.99
C GLY A 561 18.66 0.41 9.22
N PHE A 562 17.78 1.13 9.92
CA PHE A 562 16.78 2.02 9.32
C PHE A 562 17.30 3.46 9.27
N ASP A 563 17.13 4.12 8.12
CA ASP A 563 17.55 5.51 7.90
C ASP A 563 16.58 6.23 6.95
N TRP A 564 15.65 7.00 7.53
CA TRP A 564 14.64 7.76 6.81
C TRP A 564 15.05 9.22 6.54
N THR A 565 16.36 9.52 6.64
CA THR A 565 16.89 10.76 6.04
C THR A 565 16.86 10.72 4.51
N ASN A 566 16.77 9.52 3.93
CA ASN A 566 16.47 9.28 2.53
C ASN A 566 15.05 8.69 2.43
N VAL A 567 14.13 9.43 1.82
CA VAL A 567 12.76 8.95 1.59
C VAL A 567 12.66 8.18 0.28
N PRO A 568 11.67 7.30 0.12
CA PRO A 568 11.38 6.68 -1.18
C PRO A 568 11.11 7.73 -2.27
N THR A 569 11.75 7.60 -3.43
CA THR A 569 11.61 8.54 -4.55
C THR A 569 11.24 7.83 -5.86
N ASP A 570 10.66 8.56 -6.80
CA ASP A 570 10.33 8.08 -8.16
C ASP A 570 9.29 6.93 -8.22
N ASN A 571 8.40 6.84 -7.22
CA ASN A 571 7.43 5.75 -7.07
C ASN A 571 6.21 5.78 -8.01
N GLY A 572 6.01 6.85 -8.78
CA GLY A 572 4.92 6.93 -9.75
C GLY A 572 4.18 8.27 -9.73
N THR A 573 4.00 8.86 -10.91
CA THR A 573 3.29 10.14 -11.10
C THR A 573 1.79 9.92 -11.35
N ALA A 574 0.94 10.85 -10.91
CA ALA A 574 -0.51 10.71 -10.94
C ALA A 574 -1.09 10.39 -12.33
N LEU A 575 -2.05 9.47 -12.42
CA LEU A 575 -2.76 9.12 -13.66
C LEU A 575 -3.75 10.22 -14.05
N LEU A 576 -4.60 10.63 -13.11
CA LEU A 576 -5.57 11.72 -13.22
C LEU A 576 -5.64 12.45 -11.88
N MET A 577 -5.95 13.75 -11.93
CA MET A 577 -6.20 14.58 -10.74
C MET A 577 -7.29 15.61 -11.08
N ASP A 578 -8.45 15.11 -11.49
CA ASP A 578 -9.62 15.94 -11.77
C ASP A 578 -10.72 15.63 -10.74
N PRO A 579 -11.03 16.54 -9.81
CA PRO A 579 -12.04 16.29 -8.77
C PRO A 579 -13.44 16.11 -9.34
N ARG A 580 -13.68 16.45 -10.62
CA ARG A 580 -14.96 16.18 -11.31
C ARG A 580 -15.07 14.72 -11.74
N LEU A 581 -13.93 14.08 -12.03
CA LEU A 581 -13.86 12.73 -12.59
C LEU A 581 -13.46 11.68 -11.56
N LEU A 582 -12.84 12.07 -10.45
CA LEU A 582 -12.40 11.17 -9.39
C LEU A 582 -13.36 11.19 -8.21
N SER A 583 -13.52 10.03 -7.57
CA SER A 583 -14.00 9.97 -6.19
C SER A 583 -12.87 10.39 -5.24
N TYR A 584 -13.22 10.61 -3.97
CA TYR A 584 -12.25 10.93 -2.92
C TYR A 584 -11.21 9.80 -2.82
N ASN A 585 -9.93 10.16 -2.73
CA ASN A 585 -8.84 9.22 -2.44
C ASN A 585 -8.28 9.57 -1.05
N ASP A 586 -8.39 8.62 -0.12
CA ASP A 586 -7.79 8.74 1.21
C ASP A 586 -6.42 8.07 1.18
N ASN A 587 -5.37 8.88 1.20
CA ASN A 587 -3.98 8.43 1.18
C ASN A 587 -3.36 8.34 2.58
N THR A 588 -4.16 8.52 3.64
CA THR A 588 -3.66 8.34 5.02
C THR A 588 -3.10 6.93 5.16
N PRO A 589 -1.84 6.77 5.61
CA PRO A 589 -1.25 5.45 5.71
C PRO A 589 -2.00 4.59 6.72
N ILE A 590 -1.92 3.27 6.54
CA ILE A 590 -2.07 2.31 7.63
C ILE A 590 -0.68 1.75 7.94
N THR A 591 -0.46 1.39 9.19
CA THR A 591 0.80 0.84 9.70
C THR A 591 0.51 -0.51 10.34
N GLU A 592 1.03 -1.58 9.76
CA GLU A 592 0.74 -2.93 10.23
C GLU A 592 1.92 -3.88 10.04
N ASP A 593 2.14 -4.76 11.01
CA ASP A 593 3.07 -5.89 10.89
C ASP A 593 2.37 -6.97 10.05
N LEU A 594 2.67 -7.00 8.75
CA LEU A 594 1.96 -7.85 7.79
C LEU A 594 2.53 -9.27 7.77
N ASP A 595 3.83 -9.43 8.04
CA ASP A 595 4.53 -10.71 7.92
C ASP A 595 4.95 -11.33 9.26
N GLY A 596 4.68 -10.64 10.38
CA GLY A 596 4.94 -11.10 11.74
C GLY A 596 6.40 -10.95 12.16
N ASP A 597 7.17 -10.07 11.51
CA ASP A 597 8.59 -9.85 11.81
C ASP A 597 8.83 -8.88 12.99
N GLY A 598 7.76 -8.24 13.49
CA GLY A 598 7.78 -7.29 14.59
C GLY A 598 7.98 -5.84 14.15
N PHE A 599 8.19 -5.59 12.86
CA PHE A 599 8.24 -4.25 12.26
C PHE A 599 6.97 -4.00 11.45
N LYS A 600 6.44 -2.79 11.52
CA LYS A 600 5.24 -2.42 10.78
C LYS A 600 5.59 -1.90 9.40
N GLU A 601 4.96 -2.44 8.38
CA GLU A 601 4.93 -1.87 7.04
C GLU A 601 4.05 -0.62 6.98
N ILE A 602 4.38 0.29 6.06
CA ILE A 602 3.62 1.51 5.76
C ILE A 602 2.87 1.32 4.45
N ILE A 603 1.55 1.24 4.51
CA ILE A 603 0.70 0.93 3.35
C ILE A 603 -0.23 2.11 3.03
N PHE A 604 -0.29 2.52 1.75
CA PHE A 604 -1.21 3.56 1.30
C PHE A 604 -1.59 3.44 -0.18
N SER A 605 -2.81 3.84 -0.51
CA SER A 605 -3.27 4.03 -1.89
C SER A 605 -2.81 5.40 -2.41
N ALA A 606 -2.52 5.50 -3.71
CA ALA A 606 -2.08 6.74 -4.34
C ALA A 606 -2.77 7.01 -5.69
N CYS A 607 -2.76 8.27 -6.12
CA CYS A 607 -3.37 8.69 -7.39
C CYS A 607 -2.53 8.32 -8.63
N ASP A 608 -1.49 7.52 -8.48
CA ASP A 608 -0.73 6.88 -9.55
C ASP A 608 -1.32 5.51 -9.97
N GLY A 609 -2.44 5.09 -9.36
CA GLY A 609 -3.15 3.85 -9.66
C GLY A 609 -2.60 2.64 -8.92
N ARG A 610 -1.86 2.86 -7.83
CA ARG A 610 -1.19 1.81 -7.05
C ARG A 610 -1.58 1.83 -5.57
N VAL A 611 -1.39 0.68 -4.94
CA VAL A 611 -1.26 0.53 -3.50
C VAL A 611 0.21 0.26 -3.21
N HIS A 612 0.81 1.12 -2.39
CA HIS A 612 2.19 1.02 -1.95
C HIS A 612 2.29 0.31 -0.62
N CYS A 613 3.41 -0.37 -0.40
CA CYS A 613 3.74 -1.02 0.88
C CYS A 613 5.25 -0.96 1.08
N PHE A 614 5.70 -0.09 1.98
CA PHE A 614 7.11 0.09 2.32
C PHE A 614 7.43 -0.62 3.64
N LYS A 615 8.50 -1.41 3.65
CA LYS A 615 9.13 -1.84 4.90
C LYS A 615 9.89 -0.68 5.54
N LEU A 616 10.27 -0.83 6.82
CA LEU A 616 11.07 0.17 7.53
C LEU A 616 12.48 0.40 6.96
N ASP A 617 12.96 -0.47 6.07
CA ASP A 617 14.17 -0.22 5.29
C ASP A 617 13.99 0.81 4.15
N GLY A 618 12.77 1.35 3.99
CA GLY A 618 12.43 2.36 2.99
C GLY A 618 12.20 1.78 1.59
N THR A 619 12.03 0.46 1.44
CA THR A 619 11.83 -0.19 0.14
C THR A 619 10.57 -1.06 0.10
N GLU A 620 10.04 -1.25 -1.10
CA GLU A 620 8.92 -2.17 -1.36
C GLU A 620 9.49 -3.55 -1.72
N HIS A 621 8.98 -4.60 -1.06
CA HIS A 621 9.44 -5.98 -1.25
C HIS A 621 8.39 -6.85 -1.95
N GLY A 622 8.80 -8.00 -2.46
CA GLY A 622 7.87 -8.96 -3.07
C GLY A 622 7.23 -8.45 -4.36
N ALA A 623 5.90 -8.45 -4.42
CA ALA A 623 5.09 -7.99 -5.55
C ALA A 623 4.58 -6.54 -5.39
N TRP A 624 5.04 -5.82 -4.37
CA TRP A 624 4.75 -4.40 -4.18
C TRP A 624 5.56 -3.52 -5.15
N PRO A 625 5.00 -2.37 -5.59
CA PRO A 625 3.65 -1.89 -5.33
C PRO A 625 2.60 -2.64 -6.16
N TYR A 626 1.39 -2.82 -5.61
CA TYR A 626 0.30 -3.43 -6.36
C TYR A 626 -0.32 -2.40 -7.32
N SER A 627 -0.29 -2.69 -8.62
CA SER A 627 -0.79 -1.78 -9.67
C SER A 627 -2.18 -2.18 -10.17
N LEU A 628 -3.18 -1.31 -9.98
CA LEU A 628 -4.54 -1.50 -10.52
C LEU A 628 -4.62 -1.03 -11.97
N SER A 629 -3.99 0.11 -12.27
CA SER A 629 -4.02 0.72 -13.60
C SER A 629 -2.71 1.43 -13.94
N THR A 630 -2.47 1.59 -15.23
CA THR A 630 -1.28 2.22 -15.81
C THR A 630 -1.66 3.38 -16.71
N ARG A 631 -0.70 4.22 -17.09
CA ARG A 631 -0.93 5.35 -18.03
C ARG A 631 -1.36 4.92 -19.43
N SER A 632 -1.06 3.68 -19.82
CA SER A 632 -1.51 3.11 -21.09
C SER A 632 -2.94 2.57 -21.03
N ASP A 633 -3.51 2.42 -19.83
CA ASP A 633 -4.88 1.95 -19.71
C ASP A 633 -5.87 3.01 -20.19
N PRO A 634 -6.94 2.61 -20.88
CA PRO A 634 -7.95 3.55 -21.38
C PRO A 634 -8.79 4.17 -20.26
N VAL A 635 -8.72 3.63 -19.04
CA VAL A 635 -9.52 4.03 -17.87
C VAL A 635 -8.62 3.94 -16.65
N ALA A 636 -8.55 5.01 -15.86
CA ALA A 636 -7.86 4.99 -14.58
C ALA A 636 -8.70 4.32 -13.50
N GLU A 637 -8.06 3.48 -12.68
CA GLU A 637 -8.62 2.76 -11.54
C GLU A 637 -7.76 3.02 -10.29
N TYR A 638 -8.44 3.27 -9.17
CA TYR A 638 -7.83 3.64 -7.89
C TYR A 638 -8.35 2.73 -6.80
N ALA A 639 -7.47 2.37 -5.88
CA ALA A 639 -7.85 1.66 -4.66
C ALA A 639 -8.48 2.61 -3.63
N THR A 640 -9.34 2.06 -2.78
CA THR A 640 -9.71 2.67 -1.50
C THR A 640 -8.53 2.62 -0.54
N LYS A 641 -8.60 3.38 0.57
CA LYS A 641 -7.72 3.12 1.72
C LYS A 641 -7.80 1.62 2.07
N PRO A 642 -6.67 0.90 2.21
CA PRO A 642 -6.67 -0.52 2.51
C PRO A 642 -6.99 -0.79 3.98
N VAL A 643 -7.35 -2.04 4.28
CA VAL A 643 -7.39 -2.60 5.65
C VAL A 643 -6.58 -3.89 5.66
N ALA A 644 -5.90 -4.18 6.76
CA ALA A 644 -5.16 -5.43 6.93
C ALA A 644 -5.86 -6.33 7.95
N ALA A 645 -5.98 -7.62 7.65
CA ALA A 645 -6.54 -8.62 8.56
C ALA A 645 -5.94 -9.98 8.27
N ASP A 646 -5.68 -10.76 9.32
CA ASP A 646 -5.37 -12.19 9.17
C ASP A 646 -6.68 -12.93 8.91
N LEU A 647 -7.01 -13.13 7.63
CA LEU A 647 -8.26 -13.77 7.22
C LEU A 647 -8.19 -15.29 7.39
N ASN A 648 -6.97 -15.84 7.37
CA ASN A 648 -6.72 -17.27 7.23
C ASN A 648 -6.26 -17.94 8.55
N GLY A 649 -5.85 -17.14 9.53
CA GLY A 649 -5.39 -17.55 10.85
C GLY A 649 -3.92 -18.00 10.90
N ASP A 650 -3.08 -17.66 9.92
CA ASP A 650 -1.66 -18.05 9.85
C ASP A 650 -0.72 -17.08 10.57
N GLY A 651 -1.23 -15.97 11.08
CA GLY A 651 -0.47 -14.93 11.76
C GLY A 651 0.13 -13.88 10.83
N LYS A 652 -0.02 -14.02 9.50
CA LYS A 652 0.26 -12.98 8.52
C LYS A 652 -1.04 -12.29 8.14
N LYS A 653 -0.98 -11.00 7.85
CA LYS A 653 -2.16 -10.23 7.48
C LYS A 653 -2.28 -10.13 5.96
N GLU A 654 -3.47 -10.43 5.45
CA GLU A 654 -3.88 -10.06 4.10
C GLU A 654 -4.22 -8.57 4.02
N ILE A 655 -4.07 -7.99 2.83
CA ILE A 655 -4.42 -6.60 2.52
C ILE A 655 -5.69 -6.60 1.68
N ILE A 656 -6.72 -5.92 2.17
CA ILE A 656 -8.04 -5.84 1.55
C ILE A 656 -8.30 -4.40 1.12
N PHE A 657 -8.68 -4.23 -0.14
CA PHE A 657 -9.17 -2.94 -0.64
C PHE A 657 -10.20 -3.16 -1.74
N ALA A 658 -11.08 -2.18 -1.92
CA ALA A 658 -11.92 -2.10 -3.10
C ALA A 658 -11.34 -1.07 -4.08
N SER A 659 -11.92 -0.98 -5.27
CA SER A 659 -11.52 0.03 -6.25
C SER A 659 -12.70 0.79 -6.85
N TYR A 660 -12.37 1.94 -7.44
CA TYR A 660 -13.26 2.74 -8.26
C TYR A 660 -12.51 3.23 -9.50
N THR A 661 -13.24 3.39 -10.60
CA THR A 661 -12.69 3.93 -11.87
C THR A 661 -13.02 5.42 -12.01
N GLN A 662 -12.55 6.09 -13.06
CA GLN A 662 -12.98 7.46 -13.36
C GLN A 662 -14.48 7.55 -13.74
N LYS A 663 -15.18 8.56 -13.22
CA LYS A 663 -16.66 8.72 -13.25
C LYS A 663 -17.26 8.78 -14.65
N ASP A 664 -16.50 9.24 -15.66
CA ASP A 664 -16.97 9.39 -17.04
C ASP A 664 -16.79 8.12 -17.90
N GLN A 665 -16.12 7.08 -17.38
CA GLN A 665 -15.88 5.83 -18.09
C GLN A 665 -16.66 4.67 -17.47
N MET A 666 -17.96 4.66 -17.73
CA MET A 666 -18.93 3.69 -17.20
C MET A 666 -18.86 2.31 -17.89
N ALA A 667 -17.73 1.92 -18.49
CA ALA A 667 -17.56 0.60 -19.12
C ALA A 667 -16.76 -0.37 -18.24
N GLN A 668 -15.97 0.15 -17.30
CA GLN A 668 -15.20 -0.66 -16.35
C GLN A 668 -15.82 -0.56 -14.97
N ARG A 669 -15.70 -1.66 -14.22
CA ARG A 669 -16.23 -1.78 -12.86
C ARG A 669 -15.04 -1.89 -11.92
N GLY A 670 -15.15 -1.26 -10.75
CA GLY A 670 -14.24 -1.54 -9.65
C GLY A 670 -14.37 -2.98 -9.17
N GLY A 671 -13.38 -3.44 -8.41
CA GLY A 671 -13.34 -4.76 -7.81
C GLY A 671 -13.02 -4.71 -6.32
N LEU A 672 -13.23 -5.85 -5.66
CA LEU A 672 -12.70 -6.19 -4.34
C LEU A 672 -11.43 -7.00 -4.57
N TYR A 673 -10.33 -6.60 -3.94
CA TYR A 673 -9.03 -7.23 -4.02
C TYR A 673 -8.59 -7.70 -2.63
N VAL A 674 -8.02 -8.90 -2.58
CA VAL A 674 -7.36 -9.45 -1.39
C VAL A 674 -5.95 -9.87 -1.79
N LEU A 675 -4.94 -9.28 -1.16
CA LEU A 675 -3.52 -9.57 -1.40
C LEU A 675 -2.90 -10.26 -0.18
N ASP A 676 -1.88 -11.09 -0.39
CA ASP A 676 -1.00 -11.55 0.70
C ASP A 676 -0.07 -10.43 1.19
N CYS A 677 0.62 -10.66 2.31
CA CYS A 677 1.58 -9.71 2.88
C CYS A 677 2.70 -9.30 1.91
N GLU A 678 3.04 -10.14 0.92
CA GLU A 678 4.02 -9.83 -0.11
C GLU A 678 3.42 -9.17 -1.37
N GLY A 679 2.15 -8.77 -1.35
CA GLY A 679 1.48 -8.02 -2.41
C GLY A 679 0.95 -8.86 -3.57
N ARG A 680 0.85 -10.18 -3.42
CA ARG A 680 0.33 -11.09 -4.44
C ARG A 680 -1.17 -11.23 -4.31
N LEU A 681 -1.88 -11.20 -5.44
CA LEU A 681 -3.33 -11.34 -5.48
C LEU A 681 -3.77 -12.75 -5.07
N LEU A 682 -4.48 -12.85 -3.95
CA LEU A 682 -5.09 -14.08 -3.46
C LEU A 682 -6.50 -14.26 -4.01
N ALA A 683 -7.30 -13.18 -4.00
CA ALA A 683 -8.66 -13.20 -4.52
C ALA A 683 -9.07 -11.87 -5.13
N TYR A 684 -9.99 -11.97 -6.08
CA TYR A 684 -10.55 -10.82 -6.78
C TYR A 684 -12.01 -11.08 -7.15
N GLU A 685 -12.87 -10.13 -6.83
CA GLU A 685 -14.26 -10.14 -7.27
C GLU A 685 -14.64 -8.80 -7.90
N VAL A 686 -15.33 -8.87 -9.04
CA VAL A 686 -15.84 -7.67 -9.68
C VAL A 686 -17.05 -7.19 -8.88
N ILE A 687 -17.10 -5.91 -8.52
CA ILE A 687 -18.26 -5.36 -7.83
C ILE A 687 -19.51 -5.57 -8.71
N PRO A 688 -20.58 -6.20 -8.18
CA PRO A 688 -21.75 -6.55 -8.96
C PRO A 688 -22.48 -5.31 -9.50
N THR A 689 -23.20 -5.49 -10.59
CA THR A 689 -24.17 -4.48 -11.05
C THR A 689 -25.53 -4.74 -10.39
N LYS A 690 -26.32 -3.68 -10.30
CA LYS A 690 -27.65 -3.71 -9.73
C LYS A 690 -28.62 -4.56 -10.56
N TRP A 691 -29.27 -5.53 -9.90
CA TRP A 691 -30.48 -6.27 -10.31
C TRP A 691 -30.76 -6.46 -11.82
N GLY A 692 -29.77 -6.94 -12.58
CA GLY A 692 -30.00 -7.58 -13.89
C GLY A 692 -30.25 -6.68 -15.10
N GLU A 693 -30.02 -5.36 -15.03
CA GLU A 693 -30.14 -4.47 -16.19
C GLU A 693 -28.78 -4.16 -16.83
N GLY A 694 -28.71 -4.29 -18.15
CA GLY A 694 -27.51 -4.18 -18.98
C GLY A 694 -27.10 -2.76 -19.38
N ASP A 695 -27.60 -1.72 -18.68
CA ASP A 695 -27.26 -0.33 -18.96
C ASP A 695 -27.05 0.40 -17.62
N TYR A 696 -25.92 1.12 -17.50
CA TYR A 696 -25.42 1.90 -16.36
C TYR A 696 -24.49 1.16 -15.37
N ALA A 697 -23.18 1.35 -15.54
CA ALA A 697 -22.15 0.83 -14.64
C ALA A 697 -22.00 1.71 -13.39
N PRO A 698 -22.22 1.14 -12.20
CA PRO A 698 -22.02 1.88 -10.98
C PRO A 698 -20.58 1.74 -10.48
N ASN A 699 -19.85 2.84 -10.56
CA ASN A 699 -18.40 2.97 -10.44
C ASN A 699 -17.81 2.61 -9.05
N GLY A 700 -17.73 1.32 -8.72
CA GLY A 700 -16.88 0.78 -7.64
C GLY A 700 -17.25 1.19 -6.21
N CYS A 701 -16.27 1.06 -5.31
CA CYS A 701 -16.32 1.54 -3.92
C CYS A 701 -15.18 2.54 -3.69
N SER A 702 -15.43 3.58 -2.89
CA SER A 702 -14.44 4.65 -2.64
C SER A 702 -14.16 4.89 -1.15
N ALA A 703 -14.76 4.09 -0.28
CA ALA A 703 -14.51 4.09 1.17
C ALA A 703 -13.72 2.85 1.59
N GLN A 704 -12.93 2.97 2.65
CA GLN A 704 -12.19 1.85 3.24
C GLN A 704 -13.14 0.66 3.57
N PRO A 705 -12.78 -0.58 3.24
CA PRO A 705 -13.53 -1.76 3.69
C PRO A 705 -13.50 -1.92 5.22
N ALA A 706 -14.48 -2.64 5.77
CA ALA A 706 -14.40 -3.17 7.12
C ALA A 706 -14.33 -4.70 7.09
N VAL A 707 -13.74 -5.29 8.13
CA VAL A 707 -13.59 -6.74 8.29
C VAL A 707 -14.07 -7.14 9.67
N ALA A 708 -15.01 -8.07 9.75
CA ALA A 708 -15.59 -8.55 11.01
C ALA A 708 -16.31 -9.89 10.81
N ASP A 709 -16.44 -10.68 11.88
CA ASP A 709 -17.34 -11.85 11.92
C ASP A 709 -18.79 -11.36 12.08
N VAL A 710 -19.45 -11.15 10.95
CA VAL A 710 -20.74 -10.46 10.82
C VAL A 710 -21.91 -11.36 11.21
N ASP A 711 -21.78 -12.68 11.08
CA ASP A 711 -22.84 -13.63 11.40
C ASP A 711 -22.53 -14.57 12.58
N GLY A 712 -21.37 -14.41 13.21
CA GLY A 712 -20.96 -15.13 14.42
C GLY A 712 -20.54 -16.57 14.16
N ASP A 713 -20.13 -16.91 12.93
CA ASP A 713 -19.70 -18.25 12.56
C ASP A 713 -18.21 -18.54 12.86
N GLY A 714 -17.47 -17.51 13.30
CA GLY A 714 -16.05 -17.57 13.62
C GLY A 714 -15.12 -17.31 12.44
N LYS A 715 -15.66 -16.94 11.27
CA LYS A 715 -14.90 -16.45 10.11
C LYS A 715 -15.12 -14.96 9.92
N LEU A 716 -14.22 -14.33 9.19
CA LEU A 716 -14.31 -12.90 8.90
C LEU A 716 -15.02 -12.68 7.56
N GLU A 717 -15.96 -11.73 7.54
CA GLU A 717 -16.54 -11.18 6.33
C GLU A 717 -15.89 -9.84 5.96
N ILE A 718 -15.95 -9.50 4.67
CA ILE A 718 -15.56 -8.18 4.16
C ILE A 718 -16.81 -7.35 3.89
N VAL A 719 -16.91 -6.18 4.52
CA VAL A 719 -18.02 -5.23 4.39
C VAL A 719 -17.60 -4.03 3.55
N LEU A 720 -18.35 -3.78 2.47
CA LEU A 720 -18.12 -2.67 1.55
C LEU A 720 -19.34 -1.75 1.48
N SER A 721 -19.11 -0.45 1.34
CA SER A 721 -20.14 0.50 0.91
C SER A 721 -19.85 0.95 -0.52
N SER A 722 -20.86 0.89 -1.38
CA SER A 722 -20.72 1.25 -2.80
C SER A 722 -21.54 2.48 -3.19
N LEU A 723 -21.20 3.05 -4.34
CA LEU A 723 -21.93 4.20 -4.89
C LEU A 723 -23.38 3.86 -5.29
N PHE A 724 -23.72 2.60 -5.55
CA PHE A 724 -25.04 2.27 -6.13
C PHE A 724 -25.63 0.91 -5.73
N ASN A 725 -24.90 0.05 -5.02
CA ASN A 725 -25.39 -1.24 -4.50
C ASN A 725 -25.62 -1.23 -2.98
N GLY A 726 -25.39 -0.09 -2.32
CA GLY A 726 -25.52 0.05 -0.87
C GLY A 726 -24.38 -0.66 -0.16
N VAL A 727 -24.67 -1.19 1.02
CA VAL A 727 -23.78 -2.10 1.74
C VAL A 727 -23.81 -3.48 1.10
N MET A 728 -22.62 -4.05 0.93
CA MET A 728 -22.37 -5.41 0.44
C MET A 728 -21.49 -6.13 1.46
N VAL A 729 -21.79 -7.40 1.71
CA VAL A 729 -21.01 -8.26 2.60
C VAL A 729 -20.58 -9.49 1.83
N TYR A 730 -19.31 -9.85 1.98
CA TYR A 730 -18.68 -10.98 1.31
C TYR A 730 -18.18 -11.99 2.35
N ASP A 731 -18.57 -13.25 2.18
CA ASP A 731 -18.00 -14.38 2.90
C ASP A 731 -16.55 -14.62 2.43
N VAL A 732 -15.68 -15.01 3.35
CA VAL A 732 -14.29 -15.41 3.08
C VAL A 732 -14.10 -16.89 3.45
N ASP A 733 -13.67 -17.70 2.49
CA ASP A 733 -13.48 -19.15 2.64
C ASP A 733 -12.07 -19.61 2.17
N PHE A 734 -11.51 -20.64 2.81
CA PHE A 734 -10.18 -21.22 2.54
C PHE A 734 -10.20 -22.73 2.24
#